data_AF-A0A1S3U9A0-F1
#
_entry.id   AF-A0A1S3U9A0-F1
#
_cell.length_a   1.000
_cell.length_b   1.000
_cell.length_c   1.000
_cell.angle_alpha   90.00
_cell.angle_beta   90.00
_cell.angle_gamma   90.00
#
_symmetry.space_group_name_H-M   'P 1'
#
loop_
_entity.id
_entity.type
_entity.pdbx_description
1 polymer ?
#
loop_
_entity_poly.entity_id
_entity_poly.type
_entity_poly.pdbx_seq_one_letter_code
_entity_poly.pdbx_strand_id
1 'polypeptide(L)'
;MGESSGRKLMVQVCNAKNLMPKDGQGTASAYAIVDFDGQRRRTNTKSRDLNPQWDETLEFIVHDKDSMASETLEVNLYNDKKTGKRSTFLGKVKLSGSTFVKSGSETVAYYPLEKRSVFSQIKGELGLKVWYVDDPPEAENTGEEKTESAPPAEEKPPGNLEGEIKEDEPEKNKPDEDKPKEEPTAEKPKEEVPEETASPKQEVSNPSIVQTEKPKQGNERHHEVLKCADLNVSNGELRSLSSDRSRSAYDLVDPMPFLYVRVVKTKRARLETGSTVYANLSIGTRSVKTKSETESKDWDQVFAFDKEGLNSTSLEVSVWSEVKEGEEKSETCLGTVSFDLQEVPRRVPPDSPLAPQWYTLESETTPGNDVMLAVWIGSQADEAFQEAWLSDSGGLIPETRAKVYLSPKLWYLRLTVIQTQDLKLASETEAKVRNPELCVKAQLGAQVFKTGRTSSGSANPTWNEDLVLVAAEPFQPFLDLIVEDVSNSKTVGHAKVHVATIERRTDDQIELKSRWFNLYSEDESRSYAGRIHVRVCMEGGYHVIDETAHVTSDVRASAKQLTKPPIGLLEVGIRGATNLLPVKTIDGTHGTTDAFVVAKYGPKWVRTRTIMDQFNPRWNEQYTWDVYDPCTVLTIGVFDNGRYKTGEDGKPNRDCRIGKVRVRLSTLETNRVYANSYSLVVLLPGGAKRMGEIEIAVRFSCSSWLSLIQAYASPILPRMHYVRPFGPAQQDILRQTAMKIVTARLARSEPALGQEVVQFMLDSDTHMWGMRRSKANWFRVVRCLSRAATLLGWVDGIRTWVHPPMTLLVHMLLAATVLCPYLVLPTVFLCAFLILLLRFRYRQRVPGNMDMRMSYVDMVSLDELDEEFDGFPTTRPAEVVKMRYDRVRALAGRAQTLLGDVAAQGERLEALFSWRDPRATGIFAVVCLMMSLLFYAVPFRGLVLVAGFYYLRHPRFRDDMPSIPANFFRRLPSFSDQIM
;
A
#
# COMPACT_ATOMS: atom_id res chain seq x y z
N MET A 1 -18.72 -14.25 42.37
CA MET A 1 -19.46 -15.52 42.23
C MET A 1 -20.87 -15.21 42.72
N GLY A 2 -21.83 -15.10 41.80
CA GLY A 2 -23.23 -14.88 42.16
C GLY A 2 -23.90 -16.23 42.41
N GLU A 3 -24.59 -16.36 43.53
CA GLU A 3 -25.31 -17.57 43.94
C GLU A 3 -26.40 -17.92 42.91
N SER A 4 -26.23 -19.06 42.24
CA SER A 4 -27.15 -19.56 41.23
C SER A 4 -28.38 -20.17 41.91
N SER A 5 -29.40 -19.36 42.18
CA SER A 5 -30.76 -19.87 42.33
C SER A 5 -31.30 -20.16 40.92
N GLY A 6 -31.28 -21.42 40.48
CA GLY A 6 -31.63 -21.80 39.10
C GLY A 6 -33.08 -21.47 38.76
N ARG A 7 -33.30 -20.65 37.71
CA ARG A 7 -34.60 -20.56 37.04
C ARG A 7 -34.55 -21.46 35.79
N LYS A 8 -35.60 -22.26 35.59
CA LYS A 8 -35.73 -23.13 34.42
C LYS A 8 -36.91 -22.67 33.59
N LEU A 9 -36.72 -22.57 32.28
CA LEU A 9 -37.78 -22.30 31.30
C LEU A 9 -38.26 -23.63 30.70
N MET A 10 -39.56 -23.87 30.76
CA MET A 10 -40.23 -25.02 30.18
C MET A 10 -41.01 -24.57 28.95
N VAL A 11 -40.71 -25.16 27.80
CA VAL A 11 -41.39 -24.89 26.52
C VAL A 11 -42.05 -26.17 26.06
N GLN A 12 -43.38 -26.24 26.16
CA GLN A 12 -44.16 -27.34 25.61
C GLN A 12 -44.66 -26.99 24.21
N VAL A 13 -44.16 -27.74 23.22
CA VAL A 13 -44.62 -27.68 21.84
C VAL A 13 -45.81 -28.63 21.71
N CYS A 14 -47.03 -28.07 21.70
CA CYS A 14 -48.26 -28.87 21.76
C CYS A 14 -48.58 -29.45 20.37
N ASN A 15 -48.99 -28.58 19.44
CA ASN A 15 -49.37 -28.98 18.09
C ASN A 15 -49.20 -27.85 17.09
N ALA A 16 -49.19 -28.19 15.80
CA ALA A 16 -49.37 -27.21 14.73
C ALA A 16 -50.66 -27.51 13.97
N LYS A 17 -51.24 -26.47 13.36
CA LYS A 17 -52.47 -26.58 12.57
C LYS A 17 -52.25 -26.03 11.16
N ASN A 18 -52.84 -26.68 10.17
CA ASN A 18 -52.94 -26.20 8.78
C ASN A 18 -51.57 -25.90 8.14
N LEU A 19 -50.58 -26.76 8.38
CA LEU A 19 -49.24 -26.61 7.82
C LEU A 19 -49.26 -26.68 6.28
N MET A 20 -48.30 -26.00 5.66
CA MET A 20 -48.10 -26.07 4.22
C MET A 20 -47.61 -27.47 3.80
N PRO A 21 -48.27 -28.17 2.85
CA PRO A 21 -47.78 -29.45 2.36
C PRO A 21 -46.48 -29.27 1.58
N LYS A 22 -45.39 -29.92 2.01
CA LYS A 22 -44.06 -29.83 1.38
C LYS A 22 -43.41 -31.19 1.06
N ASP A 23 -44.11 -32.30 1.29
CA ASP A 23 -43.65 -33.66 0.93
C ASP A 23 -43.96 -34.08 -0.52
N GLY A 24 -44.55 -33.19 -1.34
CA GLY A 24 -44.91 -33.49 -2.73
C GLY A 24 -46.10 -34.44 -2.90
N GLN A 25 -46.57 -35.07 -1.83
CA GLN A 25 -47.77 -35.92 -1.78
C GLN A 25 -48.97 -35.25 -1.08
N GLY A 26 -48.96 -33.92 -0.94
CA GLY A 26 -50.02 -33.18 -0.26
C GLY A 26 -49.99 -33.24 1.28
N THR A 27 -48.89 -33.73 1.88
CA THR A 27 -48.69 -33.80 3.34
C THR A 27 -47.36 -33.13 3.76
N ALA A 28 -47.05 -33.10 5.05
CA ALA A 28 -45.77 -32.69 5.61
C ALA A 28 -45.39 -33.59 6.79
N SER A 29 -44.11 -33.90 6.94
CA SER A 29 -43.53 -34.66 8.03
C SER A 29 -42.81 -33.71 8.98
N ALA A 30 -43.54 -33.09 9.91
CA ALA A 30 -43.07 -31.93 10.63
C ALA A 30 -42.32 -32.26 11.94
N TYR A 31 -41.31 -31.45 12.27
CA TYR A 31 -40.70 -31.34 13.59
C TYR A 31 -40.38 -29.88 13.92
N ALA A 32 -40.27 -29.56 15.21
CA ALA A 32 -39.91 -28.24 15.70
C ALA A 32 -38.48 -28.21 16.24
N ILE A 33 -37.80 -27.10 16.04
CA ILE A 33 -36.55 -26.78 16.70
C ILE A 33 -36.75 -25.50 17.51
N VAL A 34 -36.55 -25.60 18.82
CA VAL A 34 -36.71 -24.53 19.79
C VAL A 34 -35.32 -24.02 20.20
N ASP A 35 -35.12 -22.71 20.13
CA ASP A 35 -33.87 -22.01 20.45
C ASP A 35 -34.13 -20.92 21.49
N PHE A 36 -33.40 -20.97 22.61
CA PHE A 36 -33.50 -20.00 23.71
C PHE A 36 -32.15 -19.89 24.43
N ASP A 37 -31.67 -18.67 24.65
CA ASP A 37 -30.43 -18.38 25.41
C ASP A 37 -29.23 -19.23 24.93
N GLY A 38 -29.08 -19.36 23.61
CA GLY A 38 -28.01 -20.14 22.95
C GLY A 38 -28.16 -21.67 23.04
N GLN A 39 -29.24 -22.17 23.64
CA GLN A 39 -29.56 -23.60 23.73
C GLN A 39 -30.61 -23.99 22.69
N ARG A 40 -30.29 -24.97 21.85
CA ARG A 40 -31.19 -25.45 20.78
C ARG A 40 -31.62 -26.89 21.02
N ARG A 41 -32.93 -27.16 21.03
CA ARG A 41 -33.53 -28.50 21.22
C ARG A 41 -34.53 -28.83 20.11
N ARG A 42 -34.63 -30.11 19.74
CA ARG A 42 -35.48 -30.62 18.64
C ARG A 42 -36.57 -31.56 19.18
N THR A 43 -37.79 -31.47 18.64
CA THR A 43 -38.88 -32.42 18.91
C THR A 43 -38.85 -33.65 17.99
N ASN A 44 -39.60 -34.70 18.32
CA ASN A 44 -39.76 -35.83 17.41
C ASN A 44 -40.46 -35.44 16.10
N THR A 45 -40.16 -36.15 15.03
CA THR A 45 -40.81 -35.95 13.73
C THR A 45 -42.17 -36.67 13.68
N LYS A 46 -43.24 -35.94 13.35
CA LYS A 46 -44.56 -36.51 13.06
C LYS A 46 -44.75 -36.59 11.55
N SER A 47 -44.82 -37.79 11.00
CA SER A 47 -44.80 -38.01 9.55
C SER A 47 -46.17 -37.83 8.90
N ARG A 48 -46.20 -37.18 7.74
CA ARG A 48 -47.36 -37.06 6.82
C ARG A 48 -48.63 -36.52 7.47
N ASP A 49 -48.50 -35.52 8.32
CA ASP A 49 -49.62 -34.86 9.00
C ASP A 49 -49.48 -33.33 8.90
N LEU A 50 -50.55 -32.66 8.45
CA LEU A 50 -50.59 -31.20 8.38
C LEU A 50 -51.07 -30.56 9.69
N ASN A 51 -51.53 -31.37 10.64
CA ASN A 51 -51.92 -30.95 11.99
C ASN A 51 -51.18 -31.75 13.07
N PRO A 52 -49.83 -31.79 13.02
CA PRO A 52 -49.04 -32.66 13.90
C PRO A 52 -49.23 -32.28 15.37
N GLN A 53 -49.39 -33.30 16.21
CA GLN A 53 -49.41 -33.18 17.67
C GLN A 53 -48.13 -33.82 18.25
N TRP A 54 -47.34 -33.01 18.95
CA TRP A 54 -46.10 -33.44 19.61
C TRP A 54 -46.32 -33.61 21.11
N ASP A 55 -46.93 -32.63 21.76
CA ASP A 55 -47.10 -32.54 23.22
C ASP A 55 -45.78 -32.74 24.00
N GLU A 56 -44.66 -32.31 23.41
CA GLU A 56 -43.32 -32.48 23.94
C GLU A 56 -42.86 -31.26 24.73
N THR A 57 -42.38 -31.47 25.96
CA THR A 57 -41.87 -30.40 26.83
C THR A 57 -40.35 -30.39 26.82
N LEU A 58 -39.77 -29.23 26.49
CA LEU A 58 -38.34 -29.00 26.41
C LEU A 58 -37.91 -28.04 27.54
N GLU A 59 -36.90 -28.45 28.31
CA GLU A 59 -36.37 -27.68 29.45
C GLU A 59 -35.13 -26.87 29.03
N PHE A 60 -35.05 -25.62 29.46
CA PHE A 60 -33.92 -24.72 29.22
C PHE A 60 -33.45 -24.10 30.53
N ILE A 61 -32.13 -24.07 30.74
CA ILE A 61 -31.53 -23.45 31.92
C ILE A 61 -31.42 -21.95 31.64
N VAL A 62 -31.93 -21.09 32.52
CA VAL A 62 -31.79 -19.63 32.40
C VAL A 62 -30.51 -19.19 33.10
N HIS A 63 -29.54 -18.65 32.35
CA HIS A 63 -28.24 -18.27 32.90
C HIS A 63 -28.29 -16.97 33.74
N ASP A 64 -29.13 -16.02 33.34
CA ASP A 64 -29.33 -14.75 34.05
C ASP A 64 -30.84 -14.41 34.13
N LYS A 65 -31.34 -14.18 35.35
CA LYS A 65 -32.76 -13.91 35.59
C LYS A 65 -33.19 -12.53 35.09
N ASP A 66 -32.27 -11.56 35.13
CA ASP A 66 -32.58 -10.17 34.83
C ASP A 66 -32.60 -9.93 33.31
N SER A 67 -31.81 -10.69 32.53
CA SER A 67 -31.81 -10.64 31.07
C SER A 67 -32.95 -11.42 30.40
N MET A 68 -33.62 -12.32 31.13
CA MET A 68 -34.67 -13.19 30.60
C MET A 68 -35.80 -12.43 29.89
N ALA A 69 -36.16 -11.23 30.35
CA ALA A 69 -37.20 -10.42 29.73
C ALA A 69 -36.78 -9.85 28.35
N SER A 70 -35.49 -9.63 28.13
CA SER A 70 -34.92 -9.15 26.86
C SER A 70 -34.59 -10.27 25.87
N GLU A 71 -34.49 -11.52 26.33
CA GLU A 71 -34.22 -12.68 25.47
C GLU A 71 -35.42 -13.03 24.58
N THR A 72 -35.15 -13.69 23.45
CA THR A 72 -36.20 -14.14 22.52
C THR A 72 -36.17 -15.66 22.34
N LEU A 73 -37.31 -16.31 22.58
CA LEU A 73 -37.53 -17.72 22.26
C LEU A 73 -37.93 -17.84 20.78
N GLU A 74 -37.15 -18.61 20.03
CA GLU A 74 -37.37 -18.85 18.61
C GLU A 74 -37.73 -20.32 18.35
N VAL A 75 -38.89 -20.57 17.74
CA VAL A 75 -39.33 -21.91 17.36
C VAL A 75 -39.44 -22.01 15.85
N ASN A 76 -38.64 -22.88 15.23
CA ASN A 76 -38.61 -23.11 13.79
C ASN A 76 -39.20 -24.49 13.44
N LEU A 77 -40.20 -24.54 12.56
CA LEU A 77 -40.77 -25.77 12.04
C LEU A 77 -40.10 -26.19 10.73
N TYR A 78 -39.81 -27.47 10.61
CA TYR A 78 -39.20 -28.07 9.43
C TYR A 78 -39.93 -29.33 9.00
N ASN A 79 -39.86 -29.61 7.71
CA ASN A 79 -40.31 -30.84 7.10
C ASN A 79 -39.13 -31.80 6.94
N ASP A 80 -39.23 -32.98 7.54
CA ASP A 80 -38.24 -34.04 7.51
C ASP A 80 -38.35 -34.89 6.24
N LYS A 81 -37.35 -34.82 5.36
CA LYS A 81 -37.31 -35.65 4.15
C LYS A 81 -36.46 -36.88 4.43
N LYS A 82 -37.10 -38.04 4.55
CA LYS A 82 -36.45 -39.36 4.79
C LYS A 82 -35.40 -39.78 3.72
N THR A 83 -35.18 -39.01 2.66
CA THR A 83 -34.34 -39.36 1.50
C THR A 83 -33.17 -38.40 1.27
N GLY A 84 -32.40 -38.06 2.32
CA GLY A 84 -31.09 -37.40 2.21
C GLY A 84 -31.07 -36.01 1.55
N LYS A 85 -32.24 -35.40 1.32
CA LYS A 85 -32.38 -34.03 0.80
C LYS A 85 -32.69 -33.08 1.96
N ARG A 86 -32.14 -31.85 1.91
CA ARG A 86 -32.31 -30.79 2.93
C ARG A 86 -33.77 -30.67 3.40
N SER A 87 -33.97 -30.56 4.71
CA SER A 87 -35.28 -30.33 5.33
C SER A 87 -35.86 -28.99 4.84
N THR A 88 -37.15 -28.95 4.55
CA THR A 88 -37.77 -27.73 4.02
C THR A 88 -38.45 -26.96 5.15
N PHE A 89 -38.11 -25.67 5.30
CA PHE A 89 -38.68 -24.79 6.32
C PHE A 89 -40.20 -24.65 6.16
N LEU A 90 -40.95 -24.87 7.25
CA LEU A 90 -42.41 -24.80 7.29
C LEU A 90 -42.94 -23.53 7.95
N GLY A 91 -42.14 -22.83 8.75
CA GLY A 91 -42.56 -21.59 9.43
C GLY A 91 -41.78 -21.35 10.72
N LYS A 92 -41.92 -20.16 11.30
CA LYS A 92 -41.25 -19.77 12.53
C LYS A 92 -42.16 -18.97 13.45
N VAL A 93 -41.92 -19.06 14.75
CA VAL A 93 -42.55 -18.23 15.79
C VAL A 93 -41.44 -17.62 16.64
N LYS A 94 -41.55 -16.33 16.95
CA LYS A 94 -40.68 -15.64 17.92
C LYS A 94 -41.51 -15.12 19.08
N LEU A 95 -41.07 -15.39 20.30
CA LEU A 95 -41.68 -14.90 21.53
C LEU A 95 -40.64 -14.12 22.33
N SER A 96 -41.00 -12.92 22.80
CA SER A 96 -40.16 -12.17 23.75
C SER A 96 -40.27 -12.77 25.14
N GLY A 97 -39.19 -12.83 25.90
CA GLY A 97 -39.22 -13.39 27.25
C GLY A 97 -40.07 -12.63 28.25
N SER A 98 -40.47 -11.39 27.93
CA SER A 98 -41.50 -10.66 28.67
C SER A 98 -42.87 -11.35 28.70
N THR A 99 -43.18 -12.27 27.77
CA THR A 99 -44.46 -12.99 27.73
C THR A 99 -44.46 -14.31 28.49
N PHE A 100 -43.33 -14.72 29.08
CA PHE A 100 -43.24 -15.98 29.81
C PHE A 100 -43.92 -15.88 31.16
N VAL A 101 -44.78 -16.84 31.47
CA VAL A 101 -45.54 -16.87 32.72
C VAL A 101 -44.90 -17.78 33.76
N LYS A 102 -45.13 -17.52 35.04
CA LYS A 102 -44.72 -18.43 36.12
C LYS A 102 -45.57 -19.70 36.08
N SER A 103 -45.00 -20.83 36.50
CA SER A 103 -45.75 -22.10 36.56
C SER A 103 -47.05 -21.94 37.36
N GLY A 104 -48.16 -22.40 36.79
CA GLY A 104 -49.51 -22.31 37.36
C GLY A 104 -50.52 -21.47 36.56
N SER A 105 -50.10 -20.56 35.67
CA SER A 105 -50.99 -19.76 34.80
C SER A 105 -50.86 -20.16 33.32
N GLU A 106 -50.89 -21.45 33.08
CA GLU A 106 -50.28 -22.11 31.94
C GLU A 106 -51.33 -22.41 30.86
N THR A 107 -51.49 -21.53 29.85
CA THR A 107 -52.47 -21.70 28.75
C THR A 107 -51.79 -21.94 27.41
N VAL A 108 -52.36 -22.82 26.57
CA VAL A 108 -51.88 -23.03 25.20
C VAL A 108 -52.25 -21.81 24.36
N ALA A 109 -51.25 -21.12 23.82
CA ALA A 109 -51.41 -19.99 22.91
C ALA A 109 -51.07 -20.42 21.47
N TYR A 110 -51.90 -20.02 20.51
CA TYR A 110 -51.67 -20.28 19.09
C TYR A 110 -51.03 -19.06 18.43
N TYR A 111 -49.88 -19.28 17.79
CA TYR A 111 -49.12 -18.25 17.09
C TYR A 111 -49.10 -18.52 15.59
N PRO A 112 -49.43 -17.53 14.73
CA PRO A 112 -49.32 -17.70 13.29
C PRO A 112 -47.86 -17.86 12.87
N LEU A 113 -47.63 -18.72 11.88
CA LEU A 113 -46.27 -18.99 11.38
C LEU A 113 -45.75 -17.84 10.50
N GLU A 114 -44.60 -17.29 10.90
CA GLU A 114 -43.90 -16.24 10.17
C GLU A 114 -43.07 -16.80 9.00
N LYS A 115 -42.99 -15.99 7.94
CA LYS A 115 -42.21 -16.24 6.74
C LYS A 115 -40.74 -15.86 6.94
N ARG A 116 -39.82 -16.68 6.43
CA ARG A 116 -38.37 -16.36 6.40
C ARG A 116 -38.00 -15.42 5.24
N SER A 117 -38.79 -15.42 4.18
CA SER A 117 -38.62 -14.55 3.00
C SER A 117 -39.97 -14.19 2.41
N VAL A 118 -40.09 -13.01 1.79
CA VAL A 118 -41.32 -12.51 1.14
C VAL A 118 -41.85 -13.45 0.05
N PHE A 119 -40.99 -14.26 -0.55
CA PHE A 119 -41.36 -15.26 -1.57
C PHE A 119 -41.72 -16.63 -1.00
N SER A 120 -41.58 -16.84 0.31
CA SER A 120 -41.88 -18.14 0.92
C SER A 120 -43.39 -18.34 1.10
N GLN A 121 -43.90 -19.45 0.57
CA GLN A 121 -45.26 -19.90 0.84
C GLN A 121 -45.26 -20.68 2.16
N ILE A 122 -45.89 -20.10 3.17
CA ILE A 122 -46.05 -20.62 4.52
C ILE A 122 -47.50 -20.42 4.94
N LYS A 123 -48.03 -21.41 5.62
CA LYS A 123 -49.38 -21.47 6.17
C LYS A 123 -49.34 -22.29 7.46
N GLY A 124 -50.15 -21.89 8.42
CA GLY A 124 -50.39 -22.63 9.65
C GLY A 124 -50.13 -21.81 10.91
N GLU A 125 -50.49 -22.42 12.04
CA GLU A 125 -50.32 -21.87 13.39
C GLU A 125 -49.66 -22.91 14.28
N LEU A 126 -48.89 -22.47 15.28
CA LEU A 126 -48.21 -23.31 16.25
C LEU A 126 -48.75 -23.03 17.65
N GLY A 127 -49.23 -24.08 18.31
CA GLY A 127 -49.66 -24.06 19.71
C GLY A 127 -48.47 -24.28 20.63
N LEU A 128 -48.14 -23.27 21.44
CA LEU A 128 -47.06 -23.31 22.42
C LEU A 128 -47.60 -23.01 23.82
N LYS A 129 -46.95 -23.62 24.81
CA LYS A 129 -47.16 -23.34 26.22
C LYS A 129 -45.80 -23.13 26.86
N VAL A 130 -45.57 -21.94 27.41
CA VAL A 130 -44.24 -21.52 27.88
C VAL A 130 -44.37 -21.00 29.31
N TRP A 131 -43.61 -21.57 30.23
CA TRP A 131 -43.60 -21.14 31.62
C TRP A 131 -42.23 -21.32 32.27
N TYR A 132 -41.97 -20.61 33.36
CA TYR A 132 -40.75 -20.79 34.13
C TYR A 132 -41.04 -21.28 35.56
N VAL A 133 -40.08 -22.03 36.10
CA VAL A 133 -40.06 -22.53 37.48
C VAL A 133 -38.86 -21.93 38.17
N ASP A 134 -39.08 -21.33 39.35
CA ASP A 134 -38.02 -20.93 40.26
C ASP A 134 -37.80 -22.09 41.25
N ASP A 135 -36.57 -22.59 41.38
CA ASP A 135 -36.26 -23.57 42.43
C ASP A 135 -36.48 -22.92 43.83
N PRO A 136 -37.17 -23.60 44.77
CA PRO A 136 -37.41 -23.06 46.10
C PRO A 136 -36.09 -22.98 46.91
N PRO A 137 -35.87 -21.92 47.71
CA PRO A 137 -34.75 -21.88 48.64
C PRO A 137 -34.94 -22.91 49.76
N GLU A 138 -33.90 -23.71 50.03
CA GLU A 138 -33.86 -24.64 51.17
C GLU A 138 -34.10 -23.89 52.49
N ALA A 139 -34.96 -24.44 53.34
CA ALA A 139 -35.34 -23.86 54.62
C ALA A 139 -34.31 -24.18 55.71
N GLU A 140 -33.81 -23.15 56.41
CA GLU A 140 -33.22 -23.27 57.74
C GLU A 140 -34.06 -22.52 58.78
N ASN A 141 -34.71 -23.32 59.63
CA ASN A 141 -34.94 -23.23 61.08
C ASN A 141 -35.11 -21.90 61.84
N THR A 142 -35.99 -22.02 62.85
CA THR A 142 -36.29 -21.16 64.03
C THR A 142 -37.11 -19.89 63.75
N GLY A 143 -38.24 -19.58 64.39
CA GLY A 143 -38.91 -20.13 65.58
C GLY A 143 -39.49 -18.96 66.39
N GLU A 144 -40.78 -19.06 66.79
CA GLU A 144 -41.49 -18.24 67.81
C GLU A 144 -41.80 -16.75 67.46
N GLU A 145 -42.91 -16.10 67.81
CA GLU A 145 -44.16 -16.43 68.51
C GLU A 145 -45.20 -15.27 68.26
N LYS A 146 -46.48 -15.65 68.12
CA LYS A 146 -47.72 -15.07 68.72
C LYS A 146 -48.33 -13.68 68.39
N THR A 147 -49.61 -13.77 67.94
CA THR A 147 -50.86 -13.01 68.28
C THR A 147 -50.93 -11.49 68.02
N GLU A 148 -52.02 -10.79 67.69
CA GLU A 148 -53.49 -10.94 67.75
C GLU A 148 -54.06 -9.74 66.92
N SER A 149 -55.10 -9.82 66.10
CA SER A 149 -56.50 -9.53 66.47
C SER A 149 -57.30 -9.17 65.20
N ALA A 150 -58.61 -9.40 65.28
CA ALA A 150 -59.58 -9.52 64.19
C ALA A 150 -60.24 -8.17 63.74
N PRO A 151 -61.10 -8.20 62.69
CA PRO A 151 -61.57 -7.07 61.85
C PRO A 151 -62.95 -6.54 62.33
N PRO A 152 -63.75 -5.73 61.59
CA PRO A 152 -64.53 -6.23 60.43
C PRO A 152 -64.93 -5.17 59.34
N ALA A 153 -65.24 -5.61 58.11
CA ALA A 153 -66.57 -5.55 57.43
C ALA A 153 -66.95 -4.17 56.87
N GLU A 154 -67.72 -3.94 55.81
CA GLU A 154 -68.57 -4.65 54.82
C GLU A 154 -68.84 -3.53 53.75
N GLU A 155 -69.24 -3.70 52.49
CA GLU A 155 -70.40 -4.41 51.95
C GLU A 155 -70.37 -4.25 50.40
N LYS A 156 -71.06 -5.15 49.70
CA LYS A 156 -71.11 -5.32 48.23
C LYS A 156 -72.26 -4.47 47.58
N PRO A 157 -72.88 -4.84 46.43
CA PRO A 157 -72.54 -4.70 45.00
C PRO A 157 -73.72 -3.99 44.24
N PRO A 158 -74.26 -4.48 43.09
CA PRO A 158 -73.79 -4.55 41.68
C PRO A 158 -74.70 -3.72 40.72
N GLY A 159 -74.46 -3.76 39.40
CA GLY A 159 -75.49 -3.39 38.42
C GLY A 159 -75.00 -3.38 36.98
N ASN A 160 -75.82 -3.89 36.07
CA ASN A 160 -75.51 -4.34 34.71
C ASN A 160 -76.37 -3.53 33.69
N LEU A 161 -76.03 -3.67 32.39
CA LEU A 161 -76.86 -3.47 31.18
C LEU A 161 -76.82 -2.12 30.39
N GLU A 162 -76.37 -2.29 29.13
CA GLU A 162 -77.04 -1.98 27.85
C GLU A 162 -77.16 -0.54 27.29
N GLY A 163 -76.97 -0.44 25.96
CA GLY A 163 -77.75 0.45 25.10
C GLY A 163 -76.99 1.14 23.96
N GLU A 164 -77.03 0.56 22.75
CA GLU A 164 -76.59 1.08 21.43
C GLU A 164 -77.45 2.25 20.87
N ILE A 165 -77.08 2.70 19.64
CA ILE A 165 -77.90 3.15 18.46
C ILE A 165 -77.39 4.55 17.96
N LYS A 166 -77.02 4.85 16.68
CA LYS A 166 -77.53 4.46 15.34
C LYS A 166 -76.66 4.94 14.13
N GLU A 167 -76.69 4.14 13.03
CA GLU A 167 -76.87 4.40 11.56
C GLU A 167 -76.19 5.61 10.85
N ASP A 168 -75.72 5.60 9.58
CA ASP A 168 -76.17 4.93 8.33
C ASP A 168 -75.06 4.83 7.25
N GLU A 169 -75.20 3.87 6.33
CA GLU A 169 -74.48 3.70 5.03
C GLU A 169 -75.42 4.15 3.86
N PRO A 170 -75.10 4.15 2.53
CA PRO A 170 -74.97 2.88 1.77
C PRO A 170 -74.14 2.83 0.43
N GLU A 171 -73.65 1.61 0.13
CA GLU A 171 -73.66 0.78 -1.13
C GLU A 171 -73.15 1.27 -2.53
N LYS A 172 -72.13 0.58 -3.14
CA LYS A 172 -72.11 -0.53 -4.17
C LYS A 172 -72.19 -0.05 -5.65
N ASN A 173 -71.70 -0.68 -6.74
CA ASN A 173 -71.08 -1.98 -7.12
C ASN A 173 -70.44 -1.86 -8.55
N LYS A 174 -69.61 -2.85 -8.96
CA LYS A 174 -69.00 -3.11 -10.32
C LYS A 174 -70.04 -3.47 -11.43
N PRO A 175 -69.76 -3.52 -12.78
CA PRO A 175 -69.05 -4.62 -13.51
C PRO A 175 -68.39 -4.28 -14.91
N ASP A 176 -68.05 -5.34 -15.67
CA ASP A 176 -67.05 -5.61 -16.75
C ASP A 176 -67.25 -5.15 -18.23
N GLU A 177 -66.14 -5.33 -18.99
CA GLU A 177 -65.83 -5.48 -20.45
C GLU A 177 -66.89 -5.30 -21.57
N ASP A 178 -66.53 -4.61 -22.68
CA ASP A 178 -66.20 -5.21 -24.00
C ASP A 178 -65.69 -4.17 -25.06
N LYS A 179 -65.05 -4.67 -26.13
CA LYS A 179 -64.44 -4.02 -27.34
C LYS A 179 -65.48 -3.44 -28.36
N PRO A 180 -65.17 -2.76 -29.51
CA PRO A 180 -64.11 -3.05 -30.50
C PRO A 180 -63.49 -1.86 -31.32
N LYS A 181 -62.67 -2.24 -32.31
CA LYS A 181 -61.77 -1.50 -33.23
C LYS A 181 -62.45 -0.60 -34.29
N GLU A 182 -61.70 0.39 -34.80
CA GLU A 182 -61.48 0.58 -36.25
C GLU A 182 -60.19 1.40 -36.53
N GLU A 183 -59.74 1.30 -37.77
CA GLU A 183 -58.40 1.43 -38.38
C GLU A 183 -58.33 2.80 -39.16
N PRO A 184 -57.43 3.08 -40.15
CA PRO A 184 -56.19 2.42 -40.62
C PRO A 184 -55.06 3.47 -40.94
N THR A 185 -53.91 3.25 -41.57
CA THR A 185 -53.37 2.16 -42.42
C THR A 185 -51.83 2.30 -42.52
N ALA A 186 -51.17 1.19 -42.81
CA ALA A 186 -49.78 1.07 -43.26
C ALA A 186 -49.63 1.29 -44.77
N GLU A 187 -48.40 1.52 -45.27
CA GLU A 187 -47.70 0.69 -46.30
C GLU A 187 -46.50 1.41 -46.96
N LYS A 188 -45.48 0.60 -47.32
CA LYS A 188 -44.37 0.92 -48.27
C LYS A 188 -44.92 0.92 -49.71
N PRO A 189 -44.29 1.54 -50.74
CA PRO A 189 -43.29 0.80 -51.55
C PRO A 189 -42.23 1.66 -52.31
N LYS A 190 -41.43 0.91 -53.08
CA LYS A 190 -40.26 1.16 -53.96
C LYS A 190 -40.37 2.33 -54.98
N GLU A 191 -39.21 2.71 -55.53
CA GLU A 191 -38.86 2.62 -56.98
C GLU A 191 -38.19 3.89 -57.61
N GLU A 192 -37.07 3.62 -58.31
CA GLU A 192 -36.48 4.27 -59.52
C GLU A 192 -35.86 5.70 -59.60
N VAL A 193 -34.54 5.65 -59.90
CA VAL A 193 -33.65 6.36 -60.89
C VAL A 193 -34.24 7.48 -61.80
N PRO A 194 -33.48 8.54 -62.17
CA PRO A 194 -32.59 8.56 -63.37
C PRO A 194 -31.19 9.19 -63.08
N GLU A 195 -30.03 8.72 -63.57
CA GLU A 195 -29.45 8.85 -64.94
C GLU A 195 -29.52 10.30 -65.47
N GLU A 196 -28.49 11.01 -65.96
CA GLU A 196 -27.24 10.74 -66.72
C GLU A 196 -26.21 11.85 -66.33
N THR A 197 -24.89 11.70 -66.38
CA THR A 197 -24.14 11.61 -67.64
C THR A 197 -22.71 11.08 -67.43
N ALA A 198 -22.37 10.10 -68.27
CA ALA A 198 -21.06 9.80 -68.87
C ALA A 198 -19.91 9.20 -68.01
N SER A 199 -19.91 7.86 -67.94
CA SER A 199 -18.77 6.99 -68.29
C SER A 199 -18.41 7.17 -69.79
N PRO A 200 -17.31 6.63 -70.41
CA PRO A 200 -16.70 5.29 -70.23
C PRO A 200 -15.14 5.28 -70.40
N LYS A 201 -14.32 4.22 -70.36
CA LYS A 201 -14.41 2.75 -70.16
C LYS A 201 -12.96 2.22 -70.02
N GLN A 202 -12.81 1.10 -69.30
CA GLN A 202 -12.06 -0.16 -69.57
C GLN A 202 -10.69 -0.10 -70.31
N GLU A 203 -9.68 -0.95 -70.07
CA GLU A 203 -9.69 -2.36 -69.67
C GLU A 203 -8.25 -2.83 -69.34
N VAL A 204 -8.12 -3.63 -68.27
CA VAL A 204 -7.29 -4.84 -68.09
C VAL A 204 -5.82 -4.87 -68.58
N SER A 205 -4.88 -5.06 -67.64
CA SER A 205 -3.91 -6.17 -67.63
C SER A 205 -3.03 -6.14 -66.35
N ASN A 206 -2.92 -7.28 -65.66
CA ASN A 206 -1.80 -7.61 -64.76
C ASN A 206 -0.72 -8.35 -65.58
N PRO A 207 0.55 -8.57 -65.11
CA PRO A 207 1.12 -8.44 -63.75
C PRO A 207 2.47 -7.63 -63.71
N SER A 208 3.11 -7.24 -62.59
CA SER A 208 4.05 -8.06 -61.78
C SER A 208 4.86 -7.18 -60.79
N ILE A 209 5.07 -7.68 -59.55
CA ILE A 209 6.31 -7.65 -58.71
C ILE A 209 6.76 -6.34 -58.00
N VAL A 210 6.60 -6.41 -56.66
CA VAL A 210 7.49 -5.96 -55.54
C VAL A 210 7.62 -4.46 -55.23
N GLN A 211 7.01 -4.05 -54.11
CA GLN A 211 7.70 -3.56 -52.90
C GLN A 211 6.71 -3.50 -51.72
N THR A 212 7.10 -4.09 -50.59
CA THR A 212 6.28 -4.30 -49.40
C THR A 212 6.32 -3.07 -48.50
N GLU A 213 5.20 -2.36 -48.37
CA GLU A 213 4.94 -1.39 -47.30
C GLU A 213 4.07 -1.97 -46.18
N LYS A 214 4.31 -1.43 -44.98
CA LYS A 214 3.76 -1.79 -43.66
C LYS A 214 2.23 -1.70 -43.57
N PRO A 215 1.54 -2.60 -42.83
CA PRO A 215 0.11 -2.45 -42.58
C PRO A 215 -0.18 -1.48 -41.42
N LYS A 216 -1.19 -0.64 -41.66
CA LYS A 216 -1.86 0.23 -40.68
C LYS A 216 -2.70 -0.61 -39.71
N GLN A 217 -2.57 -0.33 -38.42
CA GLN A 217 -3.38 -0.88 -37.33
C GLN A 217 -4.65 -0.04 -37.17
N GLY A 218 -5.80 -0.70 -37.08
CA GLY A 218 -7.11 -0.08 -36.85
C GLY A 218 -7.56 -0.10 -35.38
N ASN A 219 -8.48 0.81 -35.09
CA ASN A 219 -9.41 0.92 -33.96
C ASN A 219 -8.84 1.02 -32.53
N GLU A 220 -8.68 2.26 -32.06
CA GLU A 220 -8.71 2.61 -30.64
C GLU A 220 -10.17 2.67 -30.15
N ARG A 221 -10.46 1.96 -29.05
CA ARG A 221 -11.71 2.08 -28.30
C ARG A 221 -11.62 3.29 -27.37
N HIS A 222 -12.68 4.09 -27.34
CA HIS A 222 -12.84 5.21 -26.41
C HIS A 222 -12.82 4.73 -24.95
N HIS A 223 -11.95 5.34 -24.13
CA HIS A 223 -11.98 5.21 -22.67
C HIS A 223 -12.96 6.23 -22.07
N GLU A 224 -14.03 5.75 -21.43
CA GLU A 224 -14.94 6.56 -20.62
C GLU A 224 -14.32 6.85 -19.24
N VAL A 225 -14.25 8.12 -18.89
CA VAL A 225 -13.88 8.60 -17.56
C VAL A 225 -15.14 8.62 -16.70
N LEU A 226 -15.21 7.75 -15.70
CA LEU A 226 -16.27 7.77 -14.69
C LEU A 226 -16.16 9.05 -13.85
N LYS A 227 -17.17 9.91 -13.97
CA LYS A 227 -17.31 11.18 -13.27
C LYS A 227 -18.17 10.96 -12.03
N CYS A 228 -17.57 10.96 -10.83
CA CYS A 228 -18.32 10.88 -9.58
C CYS A 228 -18.88 12.27 -9.22
N ALA A 229 -20.11 12.31 -8.73
CA ALA A 229 -20.94 13.51 -8.57
C ALA A 229 -20.46 14.46 -7.46
N ASP A 230 -20.66 15.75 -7.70
CA ASP A 230 -20.30 16.87 -6.83
C ASP A 230 -21.09 16.84 -5.50
N LEU A 231 -20.38 16.86 -4.37
CA LEU A 231 -20.94 17.21 -3.05
C LEU A 231 -20.36 18.55 -2.62
N ASN A 232 -21.21 19.58 -2.62
CA ASN A 232 -20.93 20.89 -2.04
C ASN A 232 -20.82 20.76 -0.52
N VAL A 233 -19.63 21.02 0.04
CA VAL A 233 -19.43 21.18 1.48
C VAL A 233 -18.94 22.60 1.74
N SER A 234 -19.77 23.36 2.46
CA SER A 234 -19.53 24.72 2.91
C SER A 234 -18.40 24.79 3.94
N ASN A 235 -17.59 25.85 3.85
CA ASN A 235 -16.47 26.15 4.73
C ASN A 235 -16.90 26.37 6.18
N GLY A 236 -16.25 25.65 7.09
CA GLY A 236 -16.09 26.06 8.48
C GLY A 236 -16.14 24.90 9.45
N GLU A 237 -15.03 24.22 9.69
CA GLU A 237 -14.72 23.66 11.02
C GLU A 237 -13.26 23.18 11.10
N LEU A 238 -12.54 23.80 12.03
CA LEU A 238 -11.12 23.57 12.30
C LEU A 238 -11.04 22.74 13.59
N ARG A 239 -11.32 21.43 13.52
CA ARG A 239 -10.96 20.40 14.53
C ARG A 239 -11.28 18.98 14.02
N SER A 240 -10.35 18.06 14.30
CA SER A 240 -10.38 16.58 14.15
C SER A 240 -10.19 15.93 12.77
N LEU A 241 -9.00 16.09 12.15
CA LEU A 241 -8.51 15.18 11.09
C LEU A 241 -8.15 13.76 11.58
N SER A 242 -8.30 13.47 12.88
CA SER A 242 -8.09 12.14 13.43
C SER A 242 -9.29 11.20 13.23
N SER A 243 -10.52 11.72 13.12
CA SER A 243 -11.72 10.89 12.96
C SER A 243 -12.07 10.57 11.50
N ASP A 244 -11.62 11.38 10.54
CA ASP A 244 -11.86 11.12 9.10
C ASP A 244 -10.97 10.01 8.52
N ARG A 245 -9.90 9.62 9.22
CA ARG A 245 -9.01 8.52 8.78
C ARG A 245 -9.72 7.18 8.58
N SER A 246 -10.86 6.94 9.24
CA SER A 246 -11.59 5.67 9.18
C SER A 246 -12.70 5.63 8.12
N ARG A 247 -13.15 6.77 7.59
CA ARG A 247 -14.26 6.80 6.60
C ARG A 247 -13.82 6.71 5.14
N SER A 248 -12.55 7.00 4.81
CA SER A 248 -12.05 7.06 3.41
C SER A 248 -10.89 6.09 3.10
N ALA A 249 -10.58 5.12 3.97
CA ALA A 249 -9.32 4.39 3.93
C ALA A 249 -9.07 3.49 2.69
N TYR A 250 -10.09 3.25 1.86
CA TYR A 250 -10.04 2.30 0.73
C TYR A 250 -10.70 2.81 -0.56
N ASP A 251 -10.84 4.13 -0.75
CA ASP A 251 -11.51 4.68 -1.93
C ASP A 251 -10.65 4.71 -3.21
N LEU A 252 -9.34 4.40 -3.12
CA LEU A 252 -8.43 4.32 -4.27
C LEU A 252 -8.34 2.92 -4.88
N VAL A 253 -8.91 1.92 -4.23
CA VAL A 253 -8.84 0.51 -4.62
C VAL A 253 -10.23 -0.09 -4.66
N ASP A 254 -10.41 -1.11 -5.50
CA ASP A 254 -11.71 -1.78 -5.57
C ASP A 254 -11.87 -2.73 -4.37
N PRO A 255 -13.03 -2.79 -3.72
CA PRO A 255 -13.28 -3.74 -2.65
C PRO A 255 -13.27 -5.16 -3.21
N MET A 256 -12.32 -5.98 -2.75
CA MET A 256 -12.21 -7.39 -3.10
C MET A 256 -12.96 -8.23 -2.07
N PRO A 257 -14.03 -8.93 -2.45
CA PRO A 257 -14.76 -9.78 -1.52
C PRO A 257 -13.98 -11.08 -1.25
N PHE A 258 -13.71 -11.35 0.03
CA PHE A 258 -13.09 -12.60 0.49
C PHE A 258 -14.07 -13.38 1.37
N LEU A 259 -14.09 -14.69 1.22
CA LEU A 259 -14.71 -15.61 2.16
C LEU A 259 -13.71 -15.95 3.25
N TYR A 260 -13.99 -15.51 4.46
CA TYR A 260 -13.19 -15.80 5.64
C TYR A 260 -13.77 -17.00 6.40
N VAL A 261 -12.89 -17.90 6.83
CA VAL A 261 -13.21 -19.03 7.69
C VAL A 261 -12.18 -19.07 8.82
N ARG A 262 -12.62 -18.83 10.05
CA ARG A 262 -11.80 -18.99 11.25
C ARG A 262 -12.12 -20.33 11.89
N VAL A 263 -11.13 -21.22 11.98
CA VAL A 263 -11.26 -22.52 12.64
C VAL A 263 -10.46 -22.46 13.94
N VAL A 264 -11.15 -22.60 15.08
CA VAL A 264 -10.52 -22.39 16.39
C VAL A 264 -10.13 -23.72 17.03
N LYS A 265 -11.10 -24.61 17.26
CA LYS A 265 -10.86 -25.90 17.95
C LYS A 265 -11.94 -26.92 17.64
N THR A 266 -11.67 -28.18 17.96
CA THR A 266 -12.65 -29.27 17.94
C THR A 266 -12.86 -29.86 19.31
N LYS A 267 -14.05 -30.42 19.52
CA LYS A 267 -14.42 -31.21 20.69
C LYS A 267 -14.82 -32.59 20.20
N ARG A 268 -14.15 -33.62 20.73
CA ARG A 268 -14.34 -35.02 20.32
C ARG A 268 -15.01 -35.82 21.44
N ALA A 269 -15.85 -36.79 21.08
CA ALA A 269 -16.54 -37.66 22.05
C ALA A 269 -15.69 -38.86 22.53
N ARG A 270 -14.68 -39.30 21.75
CA ARG A 270 -13.75 -40.39 22.11
C ARG A 270 -12.30 -39.93 21.93
N LEU A 271 -11.52 -40.02 23.00
CA LEU A 271 -10.07 -39.77 22.99
C LEU A 271 -9.32 -41.05 22.59
N GLU A 272 -8.54 -40.99 21.51
CA GLU A 272 -7.54 -42.00 21.17
C GLU A 272 -6.14 -41.44 21.42
N THR A 273 -5.40 -42.07 22.34
CA THR A 273 -4.05 -41.68 22.75
C THR A 273 -3.07 -41.70 21.57
N GLY A 274 -2.55 -40.53 21.18
CA GLY A 274 -1.54 -40.38 20.13
C GLY A 274 -2.06 -39.90 18.76
N SER A 275 -3.37 -39.66 18.61
CA SER A 275 -3.93 -39.12 17.36
C SER A 275 -3.72 -37.61 17.22
N THR A 276 -3.31 -37.16 16.03
CA THR A 276 -3.30 -35.73 15.66
C THR A 276 -4.53 -35.40 14.84
N VAL A 277 -5.12 -34.23 15.06
CA VAL A 277 -6.34 -33.81 14.37
C VAL A 277 -6.03 -32.63 13.47
N TYR A 278 -6.65 -32.60 12.29
CA TYR A 278 -6.64 -31.46 11.39
C TYR A 278 -8.03 -31.24 10.78
N ALA A 279 -8.34 -29.99 10.45
CA ALA A 279 -9.54 -29.63 9.69
C ALA A 279 -9.16 -29.41 8.23
N ASN A 280 -9.99 -29.94 7.32
CA ASN A 280 -9.87 -29.77 5.89
C ASN A 280 -11.06 -28.95 5.38
N LEU A 281 -10.76 -27.79 4.80
CA LEU A 281 -11.74 -26.89 4.21
C LEU A 281 -11.75 -27.12 2.69
N SER A 282 -12.89 -27.52 2.14
CA SER A 282 -13.09 -27.75 0.71
C SER A 282 -14.13 -26.79 0.13
N ILE A 283 -13.76 -26.10 -0.96
CA ILE A 283 -14.66 -25.26 -1.75
C ILE A 283 -14.45 -25.59 -3.23
N GLY A 284 -15.35 -26.41 -3.79
CA GLY A 284 -15.25 -26.88 -5.17
C GLY A 284 -13.97 -27.69 -5.40
N THR A 285 -13.06 -27.18 -6.24
CA THR A 285 -11.78 -27.84 -6.56
C THR A 285 -10.64 -27.44 -5.62
N ARG A 286 -10.82 -26.44 -4.76
CA ARG A 286 -9.81 -25.98 -3.81
C ARG A 286 -10.03 -26.67 -2.47
N SER A 287 -8.99 -27.29 -1.93
CA SER A 287 -8.98 -27.83 -0.56
C SER A 287 -7.73 -27.36 0.19
N VAL A 288 -7.87 -27.09 1.49
CA VAL A 288 -6.78 -26.68 2.35
C VAL A 288 -6.91 -27.34 3.72
N LYS A 289 -5.79 -27.88 4.22
CA LYS A 289 -5.70 -28.51 5.53
C LYS A 289 -5.14 -27.52 6.56
N THR A 290 -5.65 -27.51 7.78
CA THR A 290 -5.00 -26.85 8.94
C THR A 290 -3.72 -27.59 9.33
N LYS A 291 -2.91 -27.00 10.20
CA LYS A 291 -1.78 -27.70 10.81
C LYS A 291 -2.29 -28.88 11.65
N SER A 292 -1.72 -30.08 11.46
CA SER A 292 -1.96 -31.22 12.33
C SER A 292 -1.48 -30.87 13.73
N GLU A 293 -2.40 -30.76 14.68
CA GLU A 293 -2.11 -30.41 16.07
C GLU A 293 -2.58 -31.55 16.99
N THR A 294 -1.99 -31.57 18.19
CA THR A 294 -2.42 -32.46 19.26
C THR A 294 -3.68 -31.88 19.92
N GLU A 295 -4.58 -32.77 20.36
CA GLU A 295 -5.97 -32.45 20.73
C GLU A 295 -6.13 -31.41 21.86
N SER A 296 -5.06 -31.05 22.57
CA SER A 296 -5.05 -30.04 23.64
C SER A 296 -4.77 -28.61 23.19
N LYS A 297 -4.46 -28.38 21.91
CA LYS A 297 -4.02 -27.07 21.40
C LYS A 297 -5.00 -26.53 20.37
N ASP A 298 -5.46 -25.30 20.58
CA ASP A 298 -6.33 -24.60 19.64
C ASP A 298 -5.56 -24.34 18.33
N TRP A 299 -6.20 -24.56 17.17
CA TRP A 299 -5.60 -24.21 15.88
C TRP A 299 -5.52 -22.69 15.70
N ASP A 300 -6.61 -21.99 16.04
CA ASP A 300 -6.87 -20.57 15.81
C ASP A 300 -6.30 -20.05 14.47
N GLN A 301 -6.74 -20.67 13.36
CA GLN A 301 -6.31 -20.31 12.01
C GLN A 301 -7.45 -19.67 11.22
N VAL A 302 -7.14 -18.59 10.52
CA VAL A 302 -8.04 -17.91 9.59
C VAL A 302 -7.64 -18.25 8.15
N PHE A 303 -8.63 -18.55 7.32
CA PHE A 303 -8.48 -18.78 5.88
C PHE A 303 -9.29 -17.73 5.13
N ALA A 304 -8.70 -17.15 4.09
CA ALA A 304 -9.32 -16.17 3.22
C ALA A 304 -9.28 -16.68 1.77
N PHE A 305 -10.46 -16.94 1.23
CA PHE A 305 -10.63 -17.36 -0.16
C PHE A 305 -11.15 -16.20 -1.00
N ASP A 306 -10.46 -15.91 -2.10
CA ASP A 306 -10.93 -14.92 -3.07
C ASP A 306 -12.26 -15.39 -3.69
N LYS A 307 -13.31 -14.59 -3.53
CA LYS A 307 -14.67 -14.92 -3.98
C LYS A 307 -14.78 -15.01 -5.51
N GLU A 308 -14.02 -14.20 -6.24
CA GLU A 308 -14.05 -14.24 -7.72
C GLU A 308 -13.52 -15.57 -8.27
N GLY A 309 -12.62 -16.23 -7.52
CA GLY A 309 -12.05 -17.52 -7.87
C GLY A 309 -12.81 -18.75 -7.32
N LEU A 310 -13.98 -18.57 -6.70
CA LEU A 310 -14.78 -19.68 -6.16
C LEU A 310 -15.67 -20.30 -7.24
N ASN A 311 -15.49 -21.60 -7.50
CA ASN A 311 -16.29 -22.36 -8.47
C ASN A 311 -17.50 -23.08 -7.86
N SER A 312 -17.72 -22.97 -6.54
CA SER A 312 -18.78 -23.66 -5.81
C SER A 312 -19.65 -22.67 -5.02
N THR A 313 -20.88 -23.10 -4.70
CA THR A 313 -21.85 -22.36 -3.88
C THR A 313 -21.88 -22.82 -2.41
N SER A 314 -21.13 -23.87 -2.07
CA SER A 314 -21.02 -24.39 -0.71
C SER A 314 -19.56 -24.47 -0.24
N LEU A 315 -19.36 -24.19 1.05
CA LEU A 315 -18.13 -24.45 1.80
C LEU A 315 -18.35 -25.70 2.65
N GLU A 316 -17.44 -26.66 2.56
CA GLU A 316 -17.42 -27.85 3.40
C GLU A 316 -16.21 -27.82 4.33
N VAL A 317 -16.44 -28.06 5.61
CA VAL A 317 -15.40 -28.16 6.64
C VAL A 317 -15.48 -29.56 7.24
N SER A 318 -14.47 -30.38 6.95
CA SER A 318 -14.36 -31.76 7.46
C SER A 318 -13.22 -31.86 8.46
N VAL A 319 -13.39 -32.67 9.50
CA VAL A 319 -12.35 -32.89 10.52
C VAL A 319 -11.81 -34.30 10.37
N TRP A 320 -10.48 -34.44 10.37
CA TRP A 320 -9.78 -35.69 10.15
C TRP A 320 -8.84 -36.00 11.30
N SER A 321 -8.77 -37.28 11.66
CA SER A 321 -7.82 -37.84 12.61
C SER A 321 -6.71 -38.53 11.81
N GLU A 322 -5.46 -38.17 12.10
CA GLU A 322 -4.26 -38.82 11.58
C GLU A 322 -3.64 -39.64 12.71
N VAL A 323 -3.53 -40.96 12.51
CA VAL A 323 -2.81 -41.86 13.41
C VAL A 323 -1.55 -42.34 12.69
N LYS A 324 -0.40 -42.18 13.35
CA LYS A 324 0.90 -42.65 12.84
C LYS A 324 1.26 -43.96 13.51
N GLU A 325 1.11 -45.08 12.80
CA GLU A 325 1.64 -46.39 13.20
C GLU A 325 2.82 -46.75 12.29
N GLY A 326 4.06 -46.49 12.74
CA GLY A 326 5.26 -46.74 11.93
C GLY A 326 5.44 -45.75 10.77
N GLU A 327 5.63 -46.24 9.54
CA GLU A 327 5.72 -45.43 8.32
C GLU A 327 4.35 -45.19 7.64
N GLU A 328 3.30 -45.92 8.01
CA GLU A 328 1.96 -45.78 7.44
C GLU A 328 1.12 -44.73 8.19
N LYS A 329 0.44 -43.87 7.43
CA LYS A 329 -0.47 -42.85 7.93
C LYS A 329 -1.90 -43.25 7.60
N SER A 330 -2.71 -43.52 8.62
CA SER A 330 -4.14 -43.73 8.46
C SER A 330 -4.88 -42.43 8.74
N GLU A 331 -5.63 -41.94 7.76
CA GLU A 331 -6.49 -40.75 7.88
C GLU A 331 -7.95 -41.20 7.98
N THR A 332 -8.61 -40.88 9.11
CA THR A 332 -10.03 -41.18 9.33
C THR A 332 -10.85 -39.90 9.43
N CYS A 333 -11.93 -39.80 8.65
CA CYS A 333 -12.85 -38.66 8.70
C CYS A 333 -13.76 -38.77 9.92
N LEU A 334 -13.80 -37.72 10.74
CA LEU A 334 -14.58 -37.62 11.98
C LEU A 334 -15.96 -36.99 11.77
N GLY A 335 -16.17 -36.34 10.61
CA GLY A 335 -17.43 -35.75 10.19
C GLY A 335 -17.23 -34.42 9.45
N THR A 336 -18.33 -33.91 8.87
CA THR A 336 -18.34 -32.74 7.98
C THR A 336 -19.46 -31.77 8.34
N VAL A 337 -19.21 -30.46 8.19
CA VAL A 337 -20.23 -29.40 8.24
C VAL A 337 -20.21 -28.65 6.91
N SER A 338 -21.39 -28.35 6.37
CA SER A 338 -21.52 -27.59 5.11
C SER A 338 -22.23 -26.26 5.33
N PHE A 339 -21.75 -25.21 4.66
CA PHE A 339 -22.30 -23.86 4.66
C PHE A 339 -22.72 -23.46 3.25
N ASP A 340 -23.88 -22.83 3.12
CA ASP A 340 -24.33 -22.21 1.88
C ASP A 340 -23.77 -20.78 1.80
N LEU A 341 -23.01 -20.47 0.74
CA LEU A 341 -22.35 -19.17 0.60
C LEU A 341 -23.34 -18.00 0.46
N GLN A 342 -24.62 -18.27 0.15
CA GLN A 342 -25.67 -17.25 0.12
C GLN A 342 -26.17 -16.87 1.53
N GLU A 343 -26.03 -17.76 2.51
CA GLU A 343 -26.47 -17.56 3.89
C GLU A 343 -25.37 -16.97 4.79
N VAL A 344 -24.12 -16.92 4.28
CA VAL A 344 -22.96 -16.38 5.02
C VAL A 344 -23.11 -14.87 5.25
N PRO A 345 -22.97 -14.37 6.49
CA PRO A 345 -23.08 -12.95 6.80
C PRO A 345 -21.96 -12.14 6.13
N ARG A 346 -22.28 -10.90 5.71
CA ARG A 346 -21.29 -9.94 5.21
C ARG A 346 -20.83 -9.03 6.34
N ARG A 347 -19.53 -8.75 6.38
CA ARG A 347 -18.89 -7.85 7.34
C ARG A 347 -18.15 -6.75 6.58
N VAL A 348 -18.34 -5.50 6.99
CA VAL A 348 -17.54 -4.38 6.48
C VAL A 348 -16.98 -3.62 7.68
N PRO A 349 -15.66 -3.39 7.78
CA PRO A 349 -15.10 -2.56 8.85
C PRO A 349 -15.85 -1.21 8.91
N PRO A 350 -16.32 -0.75 10.09
CA PRO A 350 -15.81 -1.08 11.43
C PRO A 350 -16.61 -2.14 12.21
N ASP A 351 -17.42 -2.98 11.56
CA ASP A 351 -18.22 -4.01 12.25
C ASP A 351 -17.35 -4.93 13.15
N SER A 352 -17.84 -5.24 14.35
CA SER A 352 -17.16 -6.12 15.32
C SER A 352 -16.91 -7.52 14.75
N PRO A 353 -15.80 -8.19 15.10
CA PRO A 353 -15.51 -9.55 14.64
C PRO A 353 -16.62 -10.51 15.10
N LEU A 354 -17.02 -11.44 14.22
CA LEU A 354 -18.01 -12.46 14.54
C LEU A 354 -17.44 -13.47 15.55
N ALA A 355 -18.23 -13.77 16.58
CA ALA A 355 -17.85 -14.75 17.59
C ALA A 355 -17.85 -16.16 16.98
N PRO A 356 -16.81 -17.00 17.23
CA PRO A 356 -16.81 -18.41 16.85
C PRO A 356 -17.98 -19.17 17.48
N GLN A 357 -18.66 -19.99 16.70
CA GLN A 357 -19.80 -20.81 17.13
C GLN A 357 -19.48 -22.30 17.03
N TRP A 358 -20.14 -23.12 17.88
CA TRP A 358 -20.04 -24.58 17.83
C TRP A 358 -21.00 -25.16 16.80
N TYR A 359 -20.46 -26.00 15.90
CA TYR A 359 -21.22 -26.76 14.92
C TYR A 359 -20.97 -28.25 15.13
N THR A 360 -22.06 -29.02 15.19
CA THR A 360 -21.97 -30.49 15.29
C THR A 360 -21.68 -31.10 13.92
N LEU A 361 -20.65 -31.94 13.85
CA LEU A 361 -20.21 -32.60 12.62
C LEU A 361 -21.19 -33.73 12.23
N GLU A 362 -21.59 -33.77 10.97
CA GLU A 362 -22.36 -34.87 10.40
C GLU A 362 -21.42 -36.02 10.05
N SER A 363 -21.61 -37.19 10.67
CA SER A 363 -20.81 -38.40 10.45
C SER A 363 -21.71 -39.64 10.41
N GLU A 364 -21.47 -40.55 9.47
CA GLU A 364 -22.18 -41.84 9.38
C GLU A 364 -21.72 -42.84 10.46
N THR A 365 -20.52 -42.66 11.04
CA THR A 365 -19.86 -43.67 11.88
C THR A 365 -19.68 -43.26 13.34
N THR A 366 -19.61 -41.96 13.67
CA THR A 366 -19.39 -41.47 15.05
C THR A 366 -20.17 -40.18 15.36
N PRO A 367 -21.35 -40.24 16.01
CA PRO A 367 -22.06 -39.04 16.46
C PRO A 367 -21.36 -38.42 17.69
N GLY A 368 -21.30 -37.09 17.75
CA GLY A 368 -20.88 -36.34 18.95
C GLY A 368 -19.56 -35.55 18.85
N ASN A 369 -19.04 -35.31 17.64
CA ASN A 369 -17.88 -34.43 17.43
C ASN A 369 -18.37 -33.03 17.02
N ASP A 370 -17.87 -31.99 17.69
CA ASP A 370 -18.20 -30.59 17.39
C ASP A 370 -16.94 -29.83 16.94
N VAL A 371 -17.12 -28.85 16.05
CA VAL A 371 -16.08 -27.91 15.61
C VAL A 371 -16.50 -26.48 15.93
N MET A 372 -15.58 -25.69 16.48
CA MET A 372 -15.78 -24.27 16.73
C MET A 372 -15.20 -23.45 15.58
N LEU A 373 -16.06 -22.76 14.83
CA LEU A 373 -15.66 -21.97 13.67
C LEU A 373 -16.53 -20.71 13.48
N ALA A 374 -16.02 -19.76 12.70
CA ALA A 374 -16.77 -18.59 12.22
C ALA A 374 -16.56 -18.43 10.71
N VAL A 375 -17.64 -18.16 9.97
CA VAL A 375 -17.62 -17.97 8.51
C VAL A 375 -18.28 -16.64 8.17
N TRP A 376 -17.61 -15.80 7.38
CA TRP A 376 -18.14 -14.50 6.94
C TRP A 376 -17.56 -14.07 5.60
N ILE A 377 -18.27 -13.17 4.90
CA ILE A 377 -17.78 -12.52 3.70
C ILE A 377 -17.29 -11.12 4.10
N GLY A 378 -15.99 -10.88 3.98
CA GLY A 378 -15.35 -9.60 4.27
C GLY A 378 -14.68 -9.00 3.04
N SER A 379 -13.91 -7.94 3.25
CA SER A 379 -13.05 -7.34 2.22
C SER A 379 -11.58 -7.43 2.62
N GLN A 380 -10.66 -6.96 1.76
CA GLN A 380 -9.24 -6.83 2.08
C GLN A 380 -8.95 -5.83 3.23
N ALA A 381 -9.94 -5.04 3.63
CA ALA A 381 -9.85 -4.12 4.76
C ALA A 381 -10.13 -4.79 6.12
N ASP A 382 -10.55 -6.06 6.13
CA ASP A 382 -10.79 -6.81 7.36
C ASP A 382 -9.48 -7.01 8.14
N GLU A 383 -9.53 -6.83 9.46
CA GLU A 383 -8.38 -7.03 10.37
C GLU A 383 -7.80 -8.45 10.24
N ALA A 384 -8.65 -9.44 9.98
CA ALA A 384 -8.24 -10.84 9.83
C ALA A 384 -7.44 -11.10 8.53
N PHE A 385 -7.46 -10.18 7.55
CA PHE A 385 -6.80 -10.37 6.25
C PHE A 385 -5.28 -10.54 6.36
N GLN A 386 -4.63 -9.83 7.27
CA GLN A 386 -3.17 -9.87 7.41
C GLN A 386 -2.65 -11.18 8.02
N GLU A 387 -3.48 -11.84 8.83
CA GLU A 387 -3.12 -13.07 9.54
C GLU A 387 -3.60 -14.33 8.80
N ALA A 388 -4.59 -14.17 7.91
CA ALA A 388 -5.21 -15.27 7.19
C ALA A 388 -4.27 -15.97 6.20
N TRP A 389 -4.51 -17.27 6.03
CA TRP A 389 -4.07 -18.04 4.86
C TRP A 389 -4.79 -17.52 3.62
N LEU A 390 -4.05 -17.16 2.57
CA LEU A 390 -4.60 -16.53 1.38
C LEU A 390 -4.58 -17.47 0.19
N SER A 391 -5.72 -17.68 -0.46
CA SER A 391 -5.84 -18.60 -1.60
C SER A 391 -5.08 -18.14 -2.85
N ASP A 392 -4.92 -16.83 -3.04
CA ASP A 392 -4.24 -16.22 -4.20
C ASP A 392 -2.70 -16.20 -4.06
N SER A 393 -2.21 -16.26 -2.82
CA SER A 393 -0.80 -16.04 -2.46
C SER A 393 -0.08 -17.32 -2.05
N GLY A 394 -0.65 -18.48 -2.34
CA GLY A 394 -0.06 -19.79 -2.03
C GLY A 394 -0.10 -20.20 -0.58
N GLY A 395 -0.94 -19.53 0.23
CA GLY A 395 -1.19 -19.92 1.60
C GLY A 395 -0.35 -19.21 2.66
N LEU A 396 0.16 -19.96 3.64
CA LEU A 396 0.83 -19.41 4.83
C LEU A 396 2.35 -19.20 4.64
N ILE A 397 2.80 -18.97 3.40
CA ILE A 397 4.21 -18.78 3.08
C ILE A 397 4.63 -17.37 3.54
N PRO A 398 5.57 -17.22 4.48
CA PRO A 398 5.98 -15.91 4.97
C PRO A 398 6.45 -14.97 3.85
N GLU A 399 7.15 -15.51 2.85
CA GLU A 399 7.72 -14.82 1.68
C GLU A 399 6.68 -14.17 0.76
N THR A 400 5.43 -14.65 0.77
CA THR A 400 4.36 -14.15 -0.09
C THR A 400 3.49 -13.09 0.58
N ARG A 401 3.68 -12.83 1.88
CA ARG A 401 2.88 -11.87 2.64
C ARG A 401 3.19 -10.41 2.30
N ALA A 402 2.15 -9.56 2.39
CA ALA A 402 2.32 -8.12 2.37
C ALA A 402 3.00 -7.64 3.65
N LYS A 403 3.85 -6.61 3.55
CA LYS A 403 4.55 -6.04 4.71
C LYS A 403 4.94 -4.58 4.50
N VAL A 404 4.82 -3.82 5.58
CA VAL A 404 5.40 -2.48 5.70
C VAL A 404 6.76 -2.57 6.41
N TYR A 405 7.80 -2.02 5.82
CA TYR A 405 9.14 -1.90 6.41
C TYR A 405 9.49 -0.44 6.66
N LEU A 406 10.35 -0.22 7.64
CA LEU A 406 10.90 1.10 7.94
C LEU A 406 12.41 1.06 7.74
N SER A 407 12.93 2.03 6.98
CA SER A 407 14.36 2.21 6.83
C SER A 407 14.97 2.61 8.18
N PRO A 408 16.19 2.14 8.49
CA PRO A 408 16.88 2.56 9.68
C PRO A 408 17.20 4.05 9.60
N LYS A 409 17.17 4.71 10.76
CA LYS A 409 17.53 6.12 10.83
C LYS A 409 19.04 6.28 10.76
N LEU A 410 19.53 6.91 9.69
CA LEU A 410 20.95 7.05 9.40
C LEU A 410 21.51 8.38 9.92
N TRP A 411 22.78 8.38 10.31
CA TRP A 411 23.56 9.51 10.82
C TRP A 411 24.96 9.50 10.21
N TYR A 412 25.57 10.68 10.06
CA TYR A 412 27.01 10.76 9.78
C TYR A 412 27.78 10.80 11.11
N LEU A 413 28.73 9.89 11.25
CA LEU A 413 29.68 9.87 12.36
C LEU A 413 30.98 10.48 11.85
N ARG A 414 31.33 11.68 12.34
CA ARG A 414 32.60 12.34 12.00
C ARG A 414 33.62 12.04 13.10
N LEU A 415 34.74 11.47 12.67
CA LEU A 415 35.92 11.18 13.46
C LEU A 415 37.08 12.01 12.92
N THR A 416 37.52 13.03 13.65
CA THR A 416 38.77 13.73 13.35
C THR A 416 39.90 13.07 14.13
N VAL A 417 40.86 12.47 13.43
CA VAL A 417 42.07 11.91 14.01
C VAL A 417 43.13 12.99 14.06
N ILE A 418 43.48 13.45 15.27
CA ILE A 418 44.38 14.60 15.45
C ILE A 418 45.82 14.09 15.52
N GLN A 419 46.14 13.34 16.59
CA GLN A 419 47.49 12.88 16.88
C GLN A 419 47.49 11.66 17.81
N THR A 420 48.61 10.94 17.88
CA THR A 420 48.88 9.99 18.96
C THR A 420 49.97 10.51 19.88
N GLN A 421 50.04 9.96 21.08
CA GLN A 421 51.05 10.26 22.08
C GLN A 421 51.61 8.97 22.68
N ASP A 422 52.93 8.94 22.92
CA ASP A 422 53.63 7.85 23.59
C ASP A 422 53.45 6.49 22.89
N LEU A 423 53.43 6.47 21.55
CA LEU A 423 53.21 5.24 20.80
C LEU A 423 54.44 4.31 20.89
N LYS A 424 54.24 3.10 21.41
CA LYS A 424 55.30 2.08 21.51
C LYS A 424 55.43 1.34 20.19
N LEU A 425 56.39 1.78 19.38
CA LEU A 425 56.80 1.07 18.17
C LEU A 425 57.69 -0.11 18.59
N ALA A 426 57.37 -1.33 18.15
CA ALA A 426 58.16 -2.52 18.45
C ALA A 426 59.60 -2.32 17.96
N SER A 427 60.53 -2.17 18.91
CA SER A 427 61.96 -2.17 18.63
C SER A 427 62.42 -3.62 18.51
N GLU A 428 62.32 -4.20 17.32
CA GLU A 428 63.07 -5.42 17.01
C GLU A 428 64.36 -5.04 16.28
N THR A 429 65.45 -5.27 16.98
CA THR A 429 66.82 -5.43 16.50
C THR A 429 66.87 -6.17 15.17
N GLU A 430 67.00 -5.45 14.06
CA GLU A 430 68.02 -5.65 13.03
C GLU A 430 67.87 -4.65 11.88
N ALA A 431 69.01 -4.30 11.29
CA ALA A 431 69.22 -3.09 10.51
C ALA A 431 68.58 -3.12 9.11
N LYS A 432 67.51 -2.33 8.91
CA LYS A 432 67.33 -1.41 7.77
C LYS A 432 66.16 -0.48 8.07
N VAL A 433 66.48 0.71 8.58
CA VAL A 433 65.53 1.73 9.06
C VAL A 433 64.70 2.27 7.89
N ARG A 434 63.58 1.61 7.58
CA ARG A 434 62.42 2.30 7.00
C ARG A 434 61.64 2.87 8.16
N ASN A 435 61.47 4.19 8.19
CA ASN A 435 60.57 4.82 9.15
C ASN A 435 59.18 4.19 9.01
N PRO A 436 58.56 3.72 10.12
CA PRO A 436 57.26 3.06 10.05
C PRO A 436 56.22 4.03 9.47
N GLU A 437 55.50 3.57 8.46
CA GLU A 437 54.38 4.31 7.87
C GLU A 437 53.13 4.01 8.68
N LEU A 438 52.72 4.94 9.54
CA LEU A 438 51.59 4.75 10.42
C LEU A 438 50.30 5.25 9.76
N CYS A 439 49.23 4.47 9.94
CA CYS A 439 47.87 4.88 9.58
C CYS A 439 46.89 4.51 10.70
N VAL A 440 45.83 5.30 10.85
CA VAL A 440 44.74 4.99 11.78
C VAL A 440 43.57 4.44 10.96
N LYS A 441 43.14 3.25 11.32
CA LYS A 441 41.98 2.56 10.79
C LYS A 441 40.82 2.70 11.77
N ALA A 442 39.73 3.30 11.31
CA ALA A 442 38.48 3.38 12.04
C ALA A 442 37.49 2.35 11.49
N GLN A 443 36.96 1.51 12.36
CA GLN A 443 36.02 0.44 12.01
C GLN A 443 34.70 0.59 12.78
N LEU A 444 33.59 0.66 12.02
CA LEU A 444 32.23 0.71 12.56
C LEU A 444 31.39 -0.40 11.91
N GLY A 445 31.27 -1.54 12.59
CA GLY A 445 30.67 -2.74 12.01
C GLY A 445 31.47 -3.24 10.79
N ALA A 446 30.82 -3.26 9.62
CA ALA A 446 31.46 -3.67 8.36
C ALA A 446 32.19 -2.52 7.62
N GLN A 447 32.07 -1.28 8.10
CA GLN A 447 32.73 -0.12 7.49
C GLN A 447 34.15 0.01 8.02
N VAL A 448 35.10 0.21 7.12
CA VAL A 448 36.51 0.43 7.45
C VAL A 448 37.00 1.63 6.65
N PHE A 449 37.45 2.66 7.35
CA PHE A 449 38.09 3.83 6.76
C PHE A 449 39.49 3.99 7.35
N LYS A 450 40.46 4.41 6.54
CA LYS A 450 41.85 4.63 6.95
C LYS A 450 42.24 6.08 6.69
N THR A 451 43.04 6.64 7.57
CA THR A 451 43.72 7.93 7.33
C THR A 451 44.82 7.79 6.30
N GLY A 452 45.32 8.93 5.81
CA GLY A 452 46.58 9.03 5.09
C GLY A 452 47.75 8.42 5.87
N ARG A 453 48.78 8.03 5.12
CA ARG A 453 50.00 7.46 5.70
C ARG A 453 50.92 8.59 6.13
N THR A 454 51.40 8.53 7.36
CA THR A 454 52.40 9.46 7.88
C THR A 454 53.67 8.70 8.20
N SER A 455 54.78 9.05 7.57
CA SER A 455 56.10 8.56 7.98
C SER A 455 56.62 9.49 9.08
N SER A 456 56.75 8.95 10.29
CA SER A 456 57.26 9.71 11.43
C SER A 456 58.27 8.85 12.17
N GLY A 457 59.49 9.36 12.34
CA GLY A 457 60.45 8.83 13.30
C GLY A 457 60.16 9.24 14.76
N SER A 458 59.09 10.01 14.98
CA SER A 458 58.61 10.47 16.28
C SER A 458 57.46 9.61 16.78
N ALA A 459 57.44 9.32 18.09
CA ALA A 459 56.38 8.60 18.78
C ALA A 459 55.01 9.31 18.80
N ASN A 460 54.93 10.53 18.24
CA ASN A 460 53.74 11.37 18.21
C ASN A 460 53.35 11.81 16.78
N PRO A 461 52.97 10.88 15.88
CA PRO A 461 52.45 11.24 14.55
C PRO A 461 51.14 12.05 14.65
N THR A 462 50.95 12.95 13.68
CA THR A 462 49.78 13.83 13.55
C THR A 462 49.15 13.67 12.16
N TRP A 463 47.83 13.51 12.08
CA TRP A 463 47.10 13.39 10.82
C TRP A 463 46.24 14.62 10.53
N ASN A 464 45.44 15.06 11.51
CA ASN A 464 44.43 16.12 11.34
C ASN A 464 43.43 15.83 10.19
N GLU A 465 43.04 14.57 10.04
CA GLU A 465 42.13 14.12 8.98
C GLU A 465 40.75 13.77 9.55
N ASP A 466 39.71 14.10 8.77
CA ASP A 466 38.31 13.76 9.05
C ASP A 466 37.91 12.48 8.33
N LEU A 467 37.62 11.43 9.09
CA LEU A 467 36.96 10.22 8.62
C LEU A 467 35.45 10.33 8.89
N VAL A 468 34.63 10.16 7.85
CA VAL A 468 33.16 10.21 7.96
C VAL A 468 32.60 8.83 7.69
N LEU A 469 31.88 8.27 8.66
CA LEU A 469 31.23 6.96 8.57
C LEU A 469 29.70 7.12 8.63
N VAL A 470 28.96 6.11 8.16
CA VAL A 470 27.49 6.10 8.26
C VAL A 470 27.06 5.22 9.44
N ALA A 471 26.40 5.81 10.43
CA ALA A 471 25.86 5.09 11.58
C ALA A 471 24.34 4.93 11.43
N ALA A 472 23.78 3.78 11.78
CA ALA A 472 22.35 3.49 11.66
C ALA A 472 21.74 3.12 13.01
N GLU A 473 20.56 3.65 13.35
CA GLU A 473 19.83 3.28 14.57
C GLU A 473 19.09 1.92 14.43
N PRO A 474 19.10 1.05 15.45
CA PRO A 474 19.98 1.04 16.63
C PRO A 474 21.47 0.93 16.27
N PHE A 475 22.28 1.76 16.92
CA PHE A 475 23.70 1.93 16.65
C PHE A 475 24.52 0.69 17.02
N GLN A 476 25.63 0.49 16.30
CA GLN A 476 26.67 -0.44 16.73
C GLN A 476 27.22 -0.01 18.10
N PRO A 477 27.58 -0.95 18.99
CA PRO A 477 27.97 -0.62 20.35
C PRO A 477 29.33 0.09 20.41
N PHE A 478 30.28 -0.28 19.55
CA PHE A 478 31.65 0.21 19.58
C PHE A 478 32.11 0.72 18.21
N LEU A 479 32.91 1.79 18.24
CA LEU A 479 33.78 2.24 17.16
C LEU A 479 35.20 1.80 17.52
N ASP A 480 35.78 0.93 16.70
CA ASP A 480 37.14 0.42 16.91
C ASP A 480 38.13 1.36 16.18
N LEU A 481 39.16 1.80 16.90
CA LEU A 481 40.26 2.61 16.40
C LEU A 481 41.55 1.78 16.49
N ILE A 482 42.14 1.50 15.34
CA ILE A 482 43.31 0.64 15.21
C ILE A 482 44.43 1.44 14.57
N VAL A 483 45.58 1.54 15.24
CA VAL A 483 46.79 2.11 14.67
C VAL A 483 47.56 0.97 14.02
N GLU A 484 47.75 1.04 12.70
CA GLU A 484 48.47 0.02 11.91
C GLU A 484 49.79 0.62 11.40
N ASP A 485 50.88 -0.15 11.52
CA ASP A 485 52.10 0.09 10.76
C ASP A 485 51.95 -0.60 9.41
N VAL A 486 51.78 0.20 8.36
CA VAL A 486 51.56 -0.26 6.98
C VAL A 486 52.81 -0.93 6.42
N SER A 487 54.01 -0.53 6.88
CA SER A 487 55.27 -1.07 6.37
C SER A 487 55.46 -2.52 6.78
N ASN A 488 55.05 -2.86 8.00
CA ASN A 488 55.17 -4.20 8.57
C ASN A 488 53.83 -4.96 8.63
N SER A 489 52.73 -4.32 8.23
CA SER A 489 51.35 -4.83 8.35
C SER A 489 51.01 -5.32 9.77
N LYS A 490 51.56 -4.68 10.80
CA LYS A 490 51.35 -5.02 12.22
C LYS A 490 50.44 -3.99 12.91
N THR A 491 49.57 -4.46 13.80
CA THR A 491 48.74 -3.61 14.66
C THR A 491 49.59 -3.09 15.83
N VAL A 492 49.68 -1.77 15.97
CA VAL A 492 50.49 -1.10 17.01
C VAL A 492 49.65 -0.85 18.25
N GLY A 493 48.36 -0.56 18.09
CA GLY A 493 47.48 -0.33 19.23
C GLY A 493 46.01 -0.24 18.84
N HIS A 494 45.15 -0.62 19.79
CA HIS A 494 43.72 -0.77 19.62
C HIS A 494 42.95 -0.01 20.72
N ALA A 495 41.95 0.79 20.35
CA ALA A 495 41.02 1.47 21.26
C ALA A 495 39.57 1.27 20.85
N LYS A 496 38.69 1.08 21.84
CA LYS A 496 37.22 0.97 21.64
C LYS A 496 36.51 2.19 22.19
N VAL A 497 35.73 2.86 21.36
CA VAL A 497 34.88 3.99 21.76
C VAL A 497 33.42 3.55 21.77
N HIS A 498 32.75 3.66 22.92
CA HIS A 498 31.34 3.30 23.02
C HIS A 498 30.47 4.35 22.33
N VAL A 499 29.72 3.95 21.29
CA VAL A 499 29.00 4.87 20.41
C VAL A 499 27.92 5.66 21.16
N ALA A 500 27.32 5.10 22.21
CA ALA A 500 26.33 5.83 23.01
C ALA A 500 26.92 7.01 23.81
N THR A 501 28.24 7.06 24.01
CA THR A 501 28.92 8.17 24.72
C THR A 501 29.31 9.34 23.80
N ILE A 502 29.07 9.19 22.49
CA ILE A 502 29.41 10.18 21.47
C ILE A 502 28.33 11.27 21.45
N GLU A 503 28.79 12.52 21.51
CA GLU A 503 27.92 13.69 21.51
C GLU A 503 27.22 13.86 20.14
N ARG A 504 25.95 14.27 20.17
CA ARG A 504 25.14 14.53 18.97
C ARG A 504 25.16 16.02 18.66
N ARG A 505 25.56 16.35 17.44
CA ARG A 505 25.65 17.71 16.92
C ARG A 505 24.48 17.98 15.97
N THR A 506 23.74 19.06 16.23
CA THR A 506 22.61 19.49 15.40
C THR A 506 22.92 20.71 14.52
N ASP A 507 23.89 21.55 14.91
CA ASP A 507 24.25 22.77 14.19
C ASP A 507 25.76 22.97 14.05
N ASP A 508 26.17 23.88 13.18
CA ASP A 508 27.57 24.13 12.82
C ASP A 508 28.34 25.04 13.81
N GLN A 509 27.64 25.67 14.76
CA GLN A 509 28.26 26.59 15.73
C GLN A 509 28.84 25.93 16.98
N ILE A 510 28.48 24.67 17.26
CA ILE A 510 28.93 23.97 18.47
C ILE A 510 30.38 23.52 18.31
N GLU A 511 31.26 24.00 19.19
CA GLU A 511 32.63 23.50 19.30
C GLU A 511 32.66 22.07 19.84
N LEU A 512 33.42 21.22 19.16
CA LEU A 512 33.49 19.79 19.47
C LEU A 512 34.64 19.50 20.44
N LYS A 513 34.31 18.91 21.59
CA LYS A 513 35.28 18.46 22.58
C LYS A 513 36.16 17.35 21.99
N SER A 514 37.48 17.52 22.07
CA SER A 514 38.43 16.48 21.74
C SER A 514 38.74 15.64 22.99
N ARG A 515 39.00 14.34 22.82
CA ARG A 515 39.20 13.38 23.91
C ARG A 515 40.42 12.50 23.61
N TRP A 516 41.13 12.11 24.66
CA TRP A 516 42.22 11.14 24.59
C TRP A 516 41.71 9.75 24.96
N PHE A 517 42.11 8.74 24.18
CA PHE A 517 41.81 7.33 24.44
C PHE A 517 43.11 6.54 24.57
N ASN A 518 43.16 5.61 25.51
CA ASN A 518 44.31 4.72 25.66
C ASN A 518 44.26 3.63 24.60
N LEU A 519 45.41 3.37 23.97
CA LEU A 519 45.63 2.29 23.02
C LEU A 519 46.23 1.09 23.77
N TYR A 520 45.71 -0.10 23.47
CA TYR A 520 46.20 -1.36 24.02
C TYR A 520 46.77 -2.25 22.91
N SER A 521 47.84 -2.98 23.18
CA SER A 521 48.36 -4.00 22.25
C SER A 521 47.35 -5.14 22.10
N GLU A 522 47.39 -5.83 20.96
CA GLU A 522 46.56 -6.98 20.64
C GLU A 522 47.05 -8.28 21.33
N ASP A 523 48.21 -8.24 22.01
CA ASP A 523 48.76 -9.36 22.79
C ASP A 523 47.87 -9.74 23.98
N GLU A 524 47.94 -11.00 24.44
CA GLU A 524 47.14 -11.53 25.57
C GLU A 524 47.24 -10.69 26.86
N SER A 525 48.32 -9.93 27.03
CA SER A 525 48.56 -9.05 28.19
C SER A 525 47.88 -7.67 28.10
N ARG A 526 47.26 -7.28 26.97
CA ARG A 526 46.70 -5.94 26.68
C ARG A 526 47.58 -4.80 27.21
N SER A 527 48.88 -4.88 26.94
CA SER A 527 49.83 -3.89 27.43
C SER A 527 49.53 -2.50 26.85
N TYR A 528 49.77 -1.45 27.65
CA TYR A 528 49.58 -0.07 27.20
C TYR A 528 50.53 0.26 26.05
N ALA A 529 49.97 0.62 24.89
CA ALA A 529 50.67 0.89 23.64
C ALA A 529 50.78 2.38 23.30
N GLY A 530 50.02 3.25 23.98
CA GLY A 530 50.04 4.70 23.79
C GLY A 530 48.67 5.34 24.01
N ARG A 531 48.49 6.58 23.55
CA ARG A 531 47.23 7.32 23.57
C ARG A 531 46.92 7.92 22.21
N ILE A 532 45.63 8.01 21.85
CA ILE A 532 45.15 8.65 20.63
C ILE A 532 44.22 9.81 20.96
N HIS A 533 44.46 10.96 20.33
CA HIS A 533 43.65 12.17 20.43
C HIS A 533 42.70 12.24 19.27
N VAL A 534 41.40 12.15 19.57
CA VAL A 534 40.36 12.20 18.55
C VAL A 534 39.24 13.14 18.96
N ARG A 535 38.53 13.63 17.95
CA ARG A 535 37.26 14.34 18.11
C ARG A 535 36.21 13.53 17.39
N VAL A 536 35.20 13.08 18.13
CA VAL A 536 34.14 12.20 17.61
C VAL A 536 32.79 12.83 17.84
N CYS A 537 31.96 12.93 16.80
CA CYS A 537 30.60 13.45 16.93
C CYS A 537 29.62 12.79 15.96
N MET A 538 28.36 12.73 16.39
CA MET A 538 27.24 12.26 15.57
C MET A 538 26.52 13.46 14.96
N GLU A 539 26.63 13.64 13.65
CA GLU A 539 26.08 14.77 12.93
C GLU A 539 24.62 14.52 12.54
N GLY A 540 23.71 15.18 13.24
CA GLY A 540 22.27 15.09 13.03
C GLY A 540 21.69 16.21 12.15
N GLY A 541 22.46 17.26 11.87
CA GLY A 541 22.00 18.35 11.00
C GLY A 541 22.12 18.08 9.51
N TYR A 542 22.70 16.94 9.10
CA TYR A 542 22.66 16.46 7.72
C TYR A 542 21.43 15.57 7.48
N HIS A 543 20.99 15.51 6.22
CA HIS A 543 20.23 14.39 5.70
C HIS A 543 21.22 13.35 5.15
N VAL A 544 21.18 12.11 5.61
CA VAL A 544 22.03 11.04 5.06
C VAL A 544 21.40 10.54 3.77
N ILE A 545 22.08 10.79 2.66
CA ILE A 545 21.59 10.49 1.33
C ILE A 545 21.78 8.99 1.05
N ASP A 546 20.70 8.23 0.99
CA ASP A 546 20.66 6.83 0.51
C ASP A 546 20.14 6.72 -0.94
N GLU A 547 19.49 7.76 -1.45
CA GLU A 547 18.92 7.86 -2.79
C GLU A 547 19.71 8.82 -3.69
N THR A 548 19.42 8.84 -4.98
CA THR A 548 19.96 9.85 -5.89
C THR A 548 19.25 11.19 -5.70
N ALA A 549 19.98 12.30 -5.82
CA ALA A 549 19.46 13.63 -5.50
C ALA A 549 18.24 14.07 -6.33
N HIS A 550 18.04 13.51 -7.53
CA HIS A 550 16.92 13.85 -8.42
C HIS A 550 15.66 12.98 -8.18
N VAL A 551 15.81 11.81 -7.55
CA VAL A 551 14.70 10.85 -7.29
C VAL A 551 14.42 10.71 -5.80
N THR A 552 14.82 11.70 -5.00
CA THR A 552 14.74 11.56 -3.56
C THR A 552 13.30 11.63 -3.04
N SER A 553 12.98 10.77 -2.07
CA SER A 553 11.70 10.63 -1.42
C SER A 553 11.70 11.22 0.00
N ASP A 554 12.87 11.47 0.60
CA ASP A 554 13.02 12.17 1.89
C ASP A 554 14.15 13.20 1.80
N VAL A 555 13.99 14.34 2.47
CA VAL A 555 15.01 15.38 2.57
C VAL A 555 15.24 15.86 4.00
N ARG A 556 14.66 15.16 4.98
CA ARG A 556 14.71 15.56 6.39
C ARG A 556 16.08 15.30 7.01
N ALA A 557 16.45 16.18 7.94
CA ALA A 557 17.64 15.98 8.75
C ALA A 557 17.53 14.73 9.63
N SER A 558 18.66 14.10 9.92
CA SER A 558 18.74 12.95 10.81
C SER A 558 18.31 13.30 12.25
N ALA A 559 18.42 14.54 12.70
CA ALA A 559 17.91 14.96 14.00
C ALA A 559 16.40 15.23 13.95
N LYS A 560 15.62 14.55 14.81
CA LYS A 560 14.17 14.74 14.92
C LYS A 560 13.79 16.18 15.28
N GLN A 561 14.64 16.87 16.04
CA GLN A 561 14.42 18.27 16.45
C GLN A 561 14.38 19.25 15.27
N LEU A 562 15.02 18.93 14.16
CA LEU A 562 15.04 19.74 12.94
C LEU A 562 13.94 19.35 11.95
N THR A 563 13.11 18.37 12.30
CA THR A 563 12.03 17.89 11.43
C THR A 563 10.85 18.85 11.48
N LYS A 564 10.46 19.36 10.30
CA LYS A 564 9.24 20.15 10.13
C LYS A 564 7.99 19.25 10.19
N PRO A 565 6.81 19.77 10.54
CA PRO A 565 5.57 19.00 10.42
C PRO A 565 5.29 18.63 8.95
N PRO A 566 4.54 17.53 8.69
CA PRO A 566 4.17 17.14 7.34
C PRO A 566 3.25 18.19 6.70
N ILE A 567 3.47 18.46 5.41
CA ILE A 567 2.69 19.38 4.57
C ILE A 567 1.40 18.72 4.11
N GLY A 568 1.41 17.40 3.95
CA GLY A 568 0.29 16.67 3.39
C GLY A 568 0.38 15.16 3.58
N LEU A 569 -0.59 14.46 3.01
CA LEU A 569 -0.72 13.01 3.00
C LEU A 569 -0.70 12.52 1.54
N LEU A 570 0.12 11.51 1.26
CA LEU A 570 0.13 10.78 0.01
C LEU A 570 -0.57 9.45 0.22
N GLU A 571 -1.61 9.20 -0.57
CA GLU A 571 -2.36 7.96 -0.58
C GLU A 571 -2.14 7.27 -1.93
N VAL A 572 -1.77 5.99 -1.89
CA VAL A 572 -1.49 5.19 -3.08
C VAL A 572 -2.27 3.89 -2.99
N GLY A 573 -3.16 3.68 -3.96
CA GLY A 573 -3.81 2.41 -4.23
C GLY A 573 -3.04 1.64 -5.31
N ILE A 574 -2.49 0.49 -4.95
CA ILE A 574 -1.87 -0.45 -5.89
C ILE A 574 -2.97 -1.44 -6.30
N ARG A 575 -3.56 -1.25 -7.47
CA ARG A 575 -4.75 -2.01 -7.91
C ARG A 575 -4.36 -3.36 -8.50
N GLY A 576 -3.60 -3.36 -9.60
CA GLY A 576 -3.24 -4.59 -10.29
C GLY A 576 -2.21 -4.35 -11.38
N ALA A 577 -1.86 -5.41 -12.10
CA ALA A 577 -1.11 -5.34 -13.34
C ALA A 577 -1.82 -6.11 -14.44
N THR A 578 -1.58 -5.74 -15.70
CA THR A 578 -2.15 -6.40 -16.87
C THR A 578 -1.06 -6.80 -17.85
N ASN A 579 -1.29 -7.92 -18.53
CA ASN A 579 -0.41 -8.46 -19.57
C ASN A 579 1.04 -8.63 -19.12
N LEU A 580 1.27 -9.12 -17.90
CA LEU A 580 2.61 -9.44 -17.46
C LEU A 580 3.19 -10.57 -18.32
N LEU A 581 4.45 -10.44 -18.74
CA LEU A 581 5.12 -11.47 -19.51
C LEU A 581 5.70 -12.56 -18.60
N PRO A 582 5.72 -13.83 -19.05
CA PRO A 582 6.33 -14.91 -18.29
C PRO A 582 7.81 -14.65 -18.04
N VAL A 583 8.18 -14.59 -16.77
CA VAL A 583 9.55 -14.38 -16.31
C VAL A 583 10.26 -15.70 -16.05
N LYS A 584 9.54 -16.69 -15.52
CA LYS A 584 10.04 -18.04 -15.26
C LYS A 584 9.52 -18.99 -16.32
N THR A 585 10.39 -19.81 -16.89
CA THR A 585 10.00 -20.95 -17.72
C THR A 585 10.21 -22.22 -16.91
N ILE A 586 9.13 -22.90 -16.53
CA ILE A 586 9.19 -24.23 -15.94
C ILE A 586 9.09 -25.19 -17.14
N ASP A 587 10.20 -25.88 -17.45
CA ASP A 587 10.30 -26.92 -18.49
C ASP A 587 10.09 -26.51 -19.96
N GLY A 588 10.23 -25.22 -20.26
CA GLY A 588 10.22 -24.69 -21.64
C GLY A 588 8.84 -24.53 -22.29
N THR A 589 7.77 -25.05 -21.70
CA THR A 589 6.39 -24.99 -22.24
C THR A 589 5.42 -24.14 -21.42
N HIS A 590 5.57 -24.05 -20.09
CA HIS A 590 4.71 -23.24 -19.23
C HIS A 590 5.49 -22.10 -18.56
N GLY A 591 5.22 -20.88 -19.04
CA GLY A 591 5.71 -19.67 -18.39
C GLY A 591 4.87 -19.34 -17.16
N THR A 592 5.50 -19.01 -16.03
CA THR A 592 4.81 -18.57 -14.80
C THR A 592 5.33 -17.20 -14.36
N THR A 593 4.52 -16.46 -13.62
CA THR A 593 4.92 -15.16 -13.03
C THR A 593 4.23 -14.99 -11.68
N ASP A 594 5.03 -14.81 -10.64
CA ASP A 594 4.62 -14.66 -9.26
C ASP A 594 4.87 -13.21 -8.84
N ALA A 595 3.95 -12.32 -9.16
CA ALA A 595 4.20 -10.90 -9.09
C ALA A 595 3.95 -10.31 -7.68
N PHE A 596 4.83 -9.42 -7.25
CA PHE A 596 4.62 -8.52 -6.12
C PHE A 596 5.14 -7.11 -6.44
N VAL A 597 4.66 -6.12 -5.70
CA VAL A 597 5.00 -4.72 -5.87
C VAL A 597 5.71 -4.20 -4.63
N VAL A 598 6.74 -3.37 -4.83
CA VAL A 598 7.42 -2.64 -3.76
C VAL A 598 7.28 -1.15 -4.00
N ALA A 599 6.75 -0.42 -3.02
CA ALA A 599 6.66 1.03 -3.04
C ALA A 599 7.58 1.64 -1.97
N LYS A 600 8.36 2.65 -2.35
CA LYS A 600 9.22 3.43 -1.44
C LYS A 600 8.79 4.89 -1.46
N TYR A 601 8.51 5.43 -0.28
CA TYR A 601 8.43 6.88 -0.07
C TYR A 601 8.85 7.24 1.36
N GLY A 602 9.79 8.17 1.48
CA GLY A 602 10.38 8.52 2.76
C GLY A 602 11.11 7.32 3.39
N PRO A 603 11.03 7.15 4.72
CA PRO A 603 11.59 5.98 5.38
C PRO A 603 10.71 4.73 5.25
N LYS A 604 9.47 4.84 4.76
CA LYS A 604 8.51 3.74 4.73
C LYS A 604 8.56 3.02 3.38
N TRP A 605 8.85 1.72 3.46
CA TRP A 605 8.80 0.79 2.36
C TRP A 605 7.57 -0.10 2.51
N VAL A 606 6.99 -0.48 1.40
CA VAL A 606 5.82 -1.33 1.37
C VAL A 606 6.06 -2.43 0.34
N ARG A 607 5.72 -3.66 0.68
CA ARG A 607 5.67 -4.82 -0.19
C ARG A 607 4.23 -5.32 -0.20
N THR A 608 3.63 -5.49 -1.37
CA THR A 608 2.32 -6.13 -1.51
C THR A 608 2.42 -7.64 -1.39
N ARG A 609 1.29 -8.33 -1.24
CA ARG A 609 1.30 -9.80 -1.31
C ARG A 609 1.75 -10.29 -2.69
N THR A 610 2.32 -11.49 -2.74
CA THR A 610 2.70 -12.14 -4.00
C THR A 610 1.49 -12.88 -4.55
N ILE A 611 1.05 -12.51 -5.75
CA ILE A 611 0.00 -13.26 -6.45
C ILE A 611 0.69 -14.26 -7.36
N MET A 612 0.43 -15.55 -7.14
CA MET A 612 1.13 -16.63 -7.81
C MET A 612 0.47 -17.00 -9.14
N ASP A 613 1.29 -17.34 -10.14
CA ASP A 613 0.87 -17.88 -11.44
C ASP A 613 -0.28 -17.09 -12.13
N GLN A 614 -0.20 -15.76 -12.10
CA GLN A 614 -1.17 -14.89 -12.77
C GLN A 614 -0.47 -13.78 -13.56
N PHE A 615 -0.84 -13.65 -14.83
CA PHE A 615 -0.36 -12.56 -15.70
C PHE A 615 -1.15 -11.26 -15.54
N ASN A 616 -2.28 -11.31 -14.84
CA ASN A 616 -3.13 -10.14 -14.53
C ASN A 616 -3.41 -10.05 -13.02
N PRO A 617 -2.36 -9.92 -12.17
CA PRO A 617 -2.52 -9.94 -10.72
C PRO A 617 -3.32 -8.72 -10.23
N ARG A 618 -4.21 -8.94 -9.24
CA ARG A 618 -5.01 -7.88 -8.58
C ARG A 618 -4.71 -7.81 -7.09
N TRP A 619 -3.92 -6.81 -6.68
CA TRP A 619 -3.59 -6.60 -5.27
C TRP A 619 -4.67 -5.80 -4.54
N ASN A 620 -5.15 -4.69 -5.12
CA ASN A 620 -6.09 -3.75 -4.50
C ASN A 620 -5.72 -3.37 -3.05
N GLU A 621 -4.45 -3.05 -2.83
CA GLU A 621 -3.91 -2.65 -1.53
C GLU A 621 -3.68 -1.13 -1.48
N GLN A 622 -4.12 -0.47 -0.41
CA GLN A 622 -3.98 0.97 -0.22
C GLN A 622 -3.01 1.29 0.92
N TYR A 623 -2.12 2.25 0.66
CA TYR A 623 -1.09 2.68 1.60
C TYR A 623 -1.02 4.20 1.69
N THR A 624 -0.61 4.69 2.86
CA THR A 624 -0.52 6.12 3.15
C THR A 624 0.86 6.52 3.66
N TRP A 625 1.31 7.73 3.30
CA TRP A 625 2.59 8.31 3.71
C TRP A 625 2.45 9.79 4.04
N ASP A 626 3.20 10.25 5.04
CA ASP A 626 3.31 11.66 5.36
C ASP A 626 4.30 12.36 4.41
N VAL A 627 3.87 13.46 3.79
CA VAL A 627 4.65 14.24 2.84
C VAL A 627 5.24 15.47 3.51
N TYR A 628 6.56 15.60 3.47
CA TYR A 628 7.27 16.75 4.05
C TYR A 628 7.76 17.76 3.01
N ASP A 629 7.84 17.35 1.75
CA ASP A 629 8.27 18.21 0.65
C ASP A 629 7.56 17.81 -0.65
N PRO A 630 6.87 18.73 -1.36
CA PRO A 630 6.13 18.42 -2.58
C PRO A 630 7.03 18.03 -3.77
N CYS A 631 8.32 18.32 -3.74
CA CYS A 631 9.25 18.05 -4.84
C CYS A 631 9.83 16.63 -4.84
N THR A 632 9.45 15.82 -3.85
CA THR A 632 9.87 14.42 -3.67
C THR A 632 9.23 13.48 -4.69
N VAL A 633 9.78 12.28 -4.81
CA VAL A 633 9.37 11.27 -5.80
C VAL A 633 8.93 9.98 -5.10
N LEU A 634 7.76 9.47 -5.45
CA LEU A 634 7.29 8.13 -5.12
C LEU A 634 7.89 7.14 -6.12
N THR A 635 8.52 6.07 -5.62
CA THR A 635 9.09 5.01 -6.46
C THR A 635 8.34 3.71 -6.24
N ILE A 636 7.90 3.07 -7.32
CA ILE A 636 7.17 1.80 -7.30
C ILE A 636 7.88 0.82 -8.26
N GLY A 637 8.26 -0.35 -7.77
CA GLY A 637 8.88 -1.42 -8.56
C GLY A 637 8.04 -2.69 -8.53
N VAL A 638 7.99 -3.41 -9.64
CA VAL A 638 7.30 -4.69 -9.80
C VAL A 638 8.33 -5.79 -10.01
N PHE A 639 8.13 -6.90 -9.30
CA PHE A 639 9.09 -7.99 -9.22
C PHE A 639 8.38 -9.34 -9.28
N ASP A 640 9.11 -10.35 -9.74
CA ASP A 640 8.70 -11.75 -9.67
C ASP A 640 9.41 -12.42 -8.48
N ASN A 641 8.62 -13.05 -7.60
CA ASN A 641 9.10 -13.64 -6.34
C ASN A 641 9.78 -14.99 -6.60
N GLY A 642 11.11 -15.04 -6.49
CA GLY A 642 11.87 -16.28 -6.60
C GLY A 642 12.02 -17.02 -5.28
N ARG A 643 11.92 -16.31 -4.15
CA ARG A 643 12.51 -16.71 -2.87
C ARG A 643 11.81 -17.85 -2.15
N TYR A 644 10.52 -18.07 -2.41
CA TYR A 644 9.78 -19.17 -1.78
C TYR A 644 10.14 -20.55 -2.35
N LYS A 645 10.85 -20.61 -3.50
CA LYS A 645 11.41 -21.84 -4.07
C LYS A 645 12.89 -21.93 -3.75
N THR A 646 13.30 -23.03 -3.12
CA THR A 646 14.71 -23.34 -2.88
C THR A 646 15.33 -23.81 -4.21
N GLY A 647 16.42 -23.18 -4.65
CA GLY A 647 17.14 -23.62 -5.84
C GLY A 647 17.87 -24.95 -5.62
N GLU A 648 18.34 -25.59 -6.70
CA GLU A 648 19.09 -26.86 -6.65
C GLU A 648 20.33 -26.79 -5.73
N ASP A 649 20.92 -25.60 -5.57
CA ASP A 649 22.09 -25.34 -4.71
C ASP A 649 21.75 -25.16 -3.21
N GLY A 650 20.49 -25.34 -2.79
CA GLY A 650 20.04 -25.12 -1.40
C GLY A 650 19.99 -23.63 -0.98
N LYS A 651 20.25 -22.70 -1.90
CA LYS A 651 20.09 -21.25 -1.68
C LYS A 651 18.73 -20.77 -2.18
N PRO A 652 18.10 -19.78 -1.53
CA PRO A 652 16.88 -19.18 -2.03
C PRO A 652 17.14 -18.50 -3.38
N ASN A 653 16.25 -18.73 -4.35
CA ASN A 653 16.32 -18.06 -5.64
C ASN A 653 16.19 -16.54 -5.49
N ARG A 654 16.76 -15.79 -6.43
CA ARG A 654 16.76 -14.32 -6.42
C ARG A 654 15.48 -13.79 -7.04
N ASP A 655 15.04 -12.61 -6.61
CA ASP A 655 13.87 -11.96 -7.20
C ASP A 655 14.21 -11.40 -8.59
N CYS A 656 13.29 -11.57 -9.54
CA CYS A 656 13.46 -11.07 -10.90
C CYS A 656 12.77 -9.70 -11.08
N ARG A 657 13.40 -8.79 -11.83
CA ARG A 657 12.90 -7.42 -12.05
C ARG A 657 11.91 -7.40 -13.22
N ILE A 658 10.71 -6.86 -13.01
CA ILE A 658 9.67 -6.72 -14.06
C ILE A 658 9.56 -5.27 -14.56
N GLY A 659 9.66 -4.27 -13.68
CA GLY A 659 9.58 -2.86 -14.07
C GLY A 659 9.62 -1.88 -12.90
N LYS A 660 9.79 -0.60 -13.23
CA LYS A 660 9.86 0.51 -12.26
C LYS A 660 9.08 1.72 -12.77
N VAL A 661 8.31 2.34 -11.89
CA VAL A 661 7.53 3.55 -12.12
C VAL A 661 7.92 4.59 -11.08
N ARG A 662 8.05 5.85 -11.50
CA ARG A 662 8.34 6.99 -10.62
C ARG A 662 7.28 8.06 -10.81
N VAL A 663 6.72 8.55 -9.72
CA VAL A 663 5.70 9.61 -9.73
C VAL A 663 6.19 10.76 -8.86
N ARG A 664 6.41 11.92 -9.48
CA ARG A 664 6.81 13.14 -8.75
C ARG A 664 5.57 13.82 -8.17
N LEU A 665 5.60 14.13 -6.88
CA LEU A 665 4.43 14.69 -6.19
C LEU A 665 4.07 16.09 -6.70
N SER A 666 5.05 16.87 -7.17
CA SER A 666 4.82 18.24 -7.66
C SER A 666 4.00 18.30 -8.95
N THR A 667 3.90 17.19 -9.70
CA THR A 667 3.06 17.10 -10.91
C THR A 667 1.60 16.75 -10.60
N LEU A 668 1.29 16.43 -9.34
CA LEU A 668 -0.07 16.05 -8.91
C LEU A 668 -0.84 17.29 -8.41
N GLU A 669 -2.09 17.42 -8.83
CA GLU A 669 -3.02 18.39 -8.23
C GLU A 669 -3.45 17.92 -6.83
N THR A 670 -3.67 18.87 -5.92
CA THR A 670 -4.11 18.57 -4.54
C THR A 670 -5.52 18.00 -4.53
N ASN A 671 -5.77 16.98 -3.70
CA ASN A 671 -7.05 16.30 -3.51
C ASN A 671 -7.65 15.66 -4.77
N ARG A 672 -6.86 15.52 -5.84
CA ARG A 672 -7.29 14.85 -7.08
C ARG A 672 -6.78 13.42 -7.09
N VAL A 673 -7.66 12.50 -7.49
CA VAL A 673 -7.32 11.09 -7.71
C VAL A 673 -6.79 10.91 -9.13
N TYR A 674 -5.62 10.31 -9.24
CA TYR A 674 -5.01 9.91 -10.50
C TYR A 674 -4.96 8.39 -10.57
N ALA A 675 -5.90 7.77 -11.28
CA ALA A 675 -5.92 6.35 -11.55
C ALA A 675 -5.49 6.11 -13.01
N ASN A 676 -4.25 5.66 -13.22
CA ASN A 676 -3.68 5.45 -14.55
C ASN A 676 -2.94 4.11 -14.63
N SER A 677 -2.82 3.59 -15.86
CA SER A 677 -1.98 2.44 -16.20
C SER A 677 -0.60 2.91 -16.68
N TYR A 678 0.46 2.38 -16.07
CA TYR A 678 1.85 2.71 -16.36
C TYR A 678 2.55 1.52 -17.00
N SER A 679 3.25 1.72 -18.11
CA SER A 679 4.02 0.66 -18.77
C SER A 679 5.24 0.24 -17.94
N LEU A 680 5.37 -1.08 -17.72
CA LEU A 680 6.52 -1.68 -17.08
C LEU A 680 7.58 -2.01 -18.14
N VAL A 681 8.74 -1.39 -18.03
CA VAL A 681 9.87 -1.62 -18.92
C VAL A 681 11.10 -1.99 -18.09
N VAL A 682 11.80 -3.04 -18.50
CA VAL A 682 13.08 -3.45 -17.91
C VAL A 682 14.13 -3.51 -19.00
N LEU A 683 15.32 -3.02 -18.65
CA LEU A 683 16.54 -3.21 -19.42
C LEU A 683 17.13 -4.57 -19.07
N LEU A 684 17.22 -5.46 -20.07
CA LEU A 684 17.97 -6.72 -20.00
C LEU A 684 19.17 -6.63 -20.93
N PRO A 685 20.20 -7.50 -20.81
CA PRO A 685 21.33 -7.51 -21.74
C PRO A 685 20.94 -7.66 -23.22
N GLY A 686 19.78 -8.28 -23.50
CA GLY A 686 19.23 -8.44 -24.84
C GLY A 686 18.39 -7.26 -25.37
N GLY A 687 18.31 -6.15 -24.64
CA GLY A 687 17.51 -4.98 -24.99
C GLY A 687 16.48 -4.63 -23.92
N ALA A 688 15.75 -3.53 -24.12
CA ALA A 688 14.61 -3.24 -23.28
C ALA A 688 13.39 -4.04 -23.71
N LYS A 689 12.74 -4.64 -22.72
CA LYS A 689 11.53 -5.43 -22.92
C LYS A 689 10.40 -4.75 -22.15
N ARG A 690 9.27 -4.55 -22.83
CA ARG A 690 8.02 -4.14 -22.18
C ARG A 690 7.44 -5.39 -21.52
N MET A 691 7.32 -5.36 -20.20
CA MET A 691 6.96 -6.52 -19.38
C MET A 691 5.50 -6.53 -18.93
N GLY A 692 4.72 -5.50 -19.30
CA GLY A 692 3.29 -5.37 -18.99
C GLY A 692 2.91 -3.94 -18.61
N GLU A 693 1.78 -3.77 -17.95
CA GLU A 693 1.32 -2.49 -17.39
C GLU A 693 0.90 -2.65 -15.92
N ILE A 694 1.11 -1.63 -15.10
CA ILE A 694 0.64 -1.58 -13.71
C ILE A 694 -0.40 -0.47 -13.53
N GLU A 695 -1.49 -0.77 -12.86
CA GLU A 695 -2.57 0.16 -12.54
C GLU A 695 -2.36 0.73 -11.13
N ILE A 696 -2.18 2.04 -11.05
CA ILE A 696 -1.89 2.74 -9.80
C ILE A 696 -2.85 3.93 -9.67
N ALA A 697 -3.46 4.05 -8.49
CA ALA A 697 -4.24 5.19 -8.07
C ALA A 697 -3.44 6.02 -7.04
N VAL A 698 -3.23 7.31 -7.30
CA VAL A 698 -2.50 8.21 -6.40
C VAL A 698 -3.35 9.43 -6.07
N ARG A 699 -3.43 9.79 -4.77
CA ARG A 699 -4.01 11.04 -4.29
C ARG A 699 -3.01 11.74 -3.39
N PHE A 700 -2.80 13.04 -3.63
CA PHE A 700 -1.99 13.87 -2.77
C PHE A 700 -2.84 14.95 -2.13
N SER A 701 -2.95 14.93 -0.80
CA SER A 701 -3.79 15.82 -0.01
C SER A 701 -2.92 16.75 0.82
N CYS A 702 -3.26 18.05 0.88
CA CYS A 702 -2.51 19.04 1.65
C CYS A 702 -3.32 19.53 2.85
N SER A 703 -2.65 19.72 4.00
CA SER A 703 -3.28 20.33 5.18
C SER A 703 -3.36 21.86 5.05
N SER A 704 -2.38 22.50 4.42
CA SER A 704 -2.35 23.95 4.22
C SER A 704 -1.67 24.37 2.91
N TRP A 705 -2.36 25.24 2.17
CA TRP A 705 -1.82 25.87 0.95
C TRP A 705 -0.63 26.79 1.26
N LEU A 706 -0.65 27.46 2.42
CA LEU A 706 0.44 28.35 2.84
C LEU A 706 1.73 27.57 3.09
N SER A 707 1.65 26.42 3.79
CA SER A 707 2.83 25.57 4.02
C SER A 707 3.39 25.00 2.72
N LEU A 708 2.53 24.71 1.76
CA LEU A 708 2.93 24.25 0.43
C LEU A 708 3.68 25.35 -0.33
N ILE A 709 3.17 26.58 -0.36
CA ILE A 709 3.84 27.71 -1.02
C ILE A 709 5.17 28.02 -0.31
N GLN A 710 5.19 28.02 1.02
CA GLN A 710 6.40 28.23 1.82
C GLN A 710 7.46 27.15 1.53
N ALA A 711 7.06 25.91 1.26
CA ALA A 711 7.99 24.84 0.93
C ALA A 711 8.82 25.19 -0.31
N TYR A 712 8.23 25.82 -1.34
CA TYR A 712 8.94 26.26 -2.54
C TYR A 712 9.97 27.36 -2.30
N ALA A 713 9.78 28.19 -1.27
CA ALA A 713 10.75 29.20 -0.87
C ALA A 713 11.89 28.64 -0.01
N SER A 714 11.64 27.49 0.64
CA SER A 714 12.58 26.88 1.57
C SER A 714 13.66 26.03 0.87
N PRO A 715 14.87 25.92 1.43
CA PRO A 715 15.91 25.03 0.92
C PRO A 715 15.44 23.58 0.91
N ILE A 716 15.93 22.78 -0.05
CA ILE A 716 15.57 21.35 -0.17
C ILE A 716 16.26 20.54 0.93
N LEU A 717 17.55 20.73 1.11
CA LEU A 717 18.34 20.01 2.11
C LEU A 717 18.46 20.81 3.42
N PRO A 718 18.80 20.13 4.53
CA PRO A 718 19.14 20.81 5.78
C PRO A 718 20.34 21.76 5.66
N ARG A 719 20.40 22.75 6.56
CA ARG A 719 21.43 23.81 6.56
C ARG A 719 22.86 23.30 6.45
N MET A 720 23.21 22.21 7.15
CA MET A 720 24.60 21.72 7.19
C MET A 720 25.13 21.28 5.82
N HIS A 721 24.28 20.85 4.89
CA HIS A 721 24.68 20.55 3.50
C HIS A 721 25.17 21.76 2.72
N TYR A 722 24.76 22.98 3.10
CA TYR A 722 25.18 24.22 2.45
C TYR A 722 26.36 24.88 3.14
N VAL A 723 26.41 24.82 4.48
CA VAL A 723 27.47 25.43 5.28
C VAL A 723 28.76 24.61 5.22
N ARG A 724 28.64 23.27 5.26
CA ARG A 724 29.77 22.33 5.21
C ARG A 724 29.48 21.22 4.20
N PRO A 725 29.53 21.51 2.89
CA PRO A 725 29.26 20.52 1.86
C PRO A 725 30.33 19.43 1.84
N PHE A 726 29.91 18.19 1.56
CA PHE A 726 30.83 17.10 1.26
C PHE A 726 31.32 17.20 -0.19
N GLY A 727 32.53 16.72 -0.46
CA GLY A 727 33.01 16.56 -1.83
C GLY A 727 32.17 15.50 -2.59
N PRO A 728 32.00 15.62 -3.92
CA PRO A 728 31.13 14.72 -4.67
C PRO A 728 31.55 13.24 -4.56
N ALA A 729 32.86 12.96 -4.62
CA ALA A 729 33.38 11.60 -4.45
C ALA A 729 33.12 11.03 -3.05
N GLN A 730 33.24 11.85 -2.00
CA GLN A 730 32.95 11.43 -0.64
C GLN A 730 31.46 11.15 -0.44
N GLN A 731 30.59 12.00 -0.99
CA GLN A 731 29.15 11.83 -0.95
C GLN A 731 28.71 10.52 -1.62
N ASP A 732 29.33 10.14 -2.74
CA ASP A 732 29.05 8.88 -3.43
C ASP A 732 29.45 7.65 -2.60
N ILE A 733 30.62 7.67 -1.96
CA ILE A 733 31.06 6.60 -1.05
C ILE A 733 30.10 6.45 0.14
N LEU A 734 29.71 7.58 0.74
CA LEU A 734 28.78 7.61 1.87
C LEU A 734 27.39 7.11 1.47
N ARG A 735 26.90 7.48 0.29
CA ARG A 735 25.62 7.01 -0.25
C ARG A 735 25.62 5.50 -0.48
N GLN A 736 26.63 4.97 -1.16
CA GLN A 736 26.75 3.51 -1.36
C GLN A 736 26.83 2.76 -0.03
N THR A 737 27.50 3.33 0.97
CA THR A 737 27.59 2.75 2.32
C THR A 737 26.24 2.77 3.03
N ALA A 738 25.52 3.90 2.97
CA ALA A 738 24.15 4.01 3.47
C ALA A 738 23.21 2.97 2.83
N MET A 739 23.27 2.83 1.51
CA MET A 739 22.50 1.83 0.76
C MET A 739 22.80 0.41 1.25
N LYS A 740 24.08 0.03 1.40
CA LYS A 740 24.48 -1.30 1.90
C LYS A 740 23.90 -1.59 3.29
N ILE A 741 23.87 -0.59 4.18
CA ILE A 741 23.29 -0.74 5.53
C ILE A 741 21.78 -0.93 5.47
N VAL A 742 21.07 -0.15 4.64
CA VAL A 742 19.62 -0.30 4.43
C VAL A 742 19.30 -1.68 3.86
N THR A 743 20.05 -2.13 2.85
CA THR A 743 19.91 -3.46 2.27
C THR A 743 20.11 -4.56 3.31
N ALA A 744 21.17 -4.49 4.12
CA ALA A 744 21.44 -5.48 5.15
C ALA A 744 20.35 -5.54 6.23
N ARG A 745 19.68 -4.41 6.53
CA ARG A 745 18.54 -4.35 7.46
C ARG A 745 17.28 -4.99 6.87
N LEU A 746 16.94 -4.65 5.63
CA LEU A 746 15.74 -5.15 4.95
C LEU A 746 15.86 -6.63 4.55
N ALA A 747 17.08 -7.15 4.40
CA ALA A 747 17.32 -8.58 4.19
C ALA A 747 17.07 -9.44 5.44
N ARG A 748 17.04 -8.84 6.65
CA ARG A 748 16.81 -9.55 7.92
C ARG A 748 15.35 -9.52 8.39
N SER A 749 14.48 -8.80 7.70
CA SER A 749 13.06 -8.76 8.04
C SER A 749 12.32 -9.98 7.46
N GLU A 750 11.16 -10.33 8.02
CA GLU A 750 10.32 -11.42 7.51
C GLU A 750 8.99 -10.86 6.94
N PRO A 751 8.72 -10.92 5.62
CA PRO A 751 9.57 -11.49 4.58
C PRO A 751 10.80 -10.63 4.24
N ALA A 752 11.87 -11.29 3.80
CA ALA A 752 13.13 -10.64 3.48
C ALA A 752 13.05 -9.92 2.13
N LEU A 753 13.39 -8.64 2.09
CA LEU A 753 13.55 -7.92 0.83
C LEU A 753 14.94 -8.20 0.28
N GLY A 754 14.97 -8.70 -0.95
CA GLY A 754 16.22 -9.03 -1.61
C GLY A 754 17.14 -7.86 -1.86
N GLN A 755 18.44 -8.13 -1.91
CA GLN A 755 19.44 -7.11 -2.23
C GLN A 755 19.18 -6.51 -3.62
N GLU A 756 18.80 -7.35 -4.58
CA GLU A 756 18.41 -6.97 -5.93
C GLU A 756 17.21 -6.01 -5.95
N VAL A 757 16.20 -6.25 -5.09
CA VAL A 757 15.01 -5.40 -4.95
C VAL A 757 15.40 -4.03 -4.42
N VAL A 758 16.17 -3.99 -3.32
CA VAL A 758 16.59 -2.74 -2.68
C VAL A 758 17.50 -1.93 -3.60
N GLN A 759 18.48 -2.57 -4.26
CA GLN A 759 19.38 -1.91 -5.21
C GLN A 759 18.64 -1.32 -6.41
N PHE A 760 17.66 -2.06 -6.96
CA PHE A 760 16.84 -1.59 -8.07
C PHE A 760 15.93 -0.42 -7.66
N MET A 761 15.39 -0.43 -6.43
CA MET A 761 14.59 0.67 -5.92
C MET A 761 15.43 1.93 -5.67
N LEU A 762 16.65 1.79 -5.15
CA LEU A 762 17.57 2.88 -4.79
C LEU A 762 18.49 3.37 -5.92
N ASP A 763 18.42 2.76 -7.11
CA ASP A 763 19.21 3.14 -8.29
C ASP A 763 20.74 3.11 -8.07
N SER A 764 21.26 2.00 -7.53
CA SER A 764 22.71 1.82 -7.28
C SER A 764 23.58 2.13 -8.49
N ASP A 765 23.07 1.80 -9.68
CA ASP A 765 23.86 1.76 -10.92
C ASP A 765 23.83 3.10 -11.68
N THR A 766 23.06 4.10 -11.23
CA THR A 766 22.91 5.39 -11.94
C THR A 766 24.18 6.23 -12.00
N HIS A 767 25.12 6.01 -11.08
CA HIS A 767 26.40 6.73 -11.03
C HIS A 767 27.48 6.07 -11.88
N MET A 768 27.24 4.84 -12.36
CA MET A 768 28.14 4.23 -13.34
C MET A 768 27.97 4.94 -14.67
N TRP A 769 29.10 5.32 -15.26
CA TRP A 769 29.12 5.90 -16.58
C TRP A 769 28.54 4.91 -17.58
N GLY A 770 27.64 5.38 -18.45
CA GLY A 770 27.04 4.58 -19.52
C GLY A 770 26.89 5.42 -20.78
N MET A 771 27.28 4.85 -21.92
CA MET A 771 27.25 5.53 -23.21
C MET A 771 25.83 6.00 -23.57
N ARG A 772 24.83 5.13 -23.39
CA ARG A 772 23.42 5.42 -23.65
C ARG A 772 22.93 6.61 -22.84
N ARG A 773 23.22 6.65 -21.53
CA ARG A 773 22.84 7.77 -20.66
C ARG A 773 23.47 9.09 -21.08
N SER A 774 24.74 9.07 -21.51
CA SER A 774 25.42 10.26 -22.05
C SER A 774 24.72 10.78 -23.31
N LYS A 775 24.37 9.89 -24.26
CA LYS A 775 23.60 10.25 -25.46
C LYS A 775 22.21 10.78 -25.13
N ALA A 776 21.48 10.12 -24.21
CA ALA A 776 20.16 10.58 -23.76
C ALA A 776 20.23 12.01 -23.19
N ASN A 777 21.23 12.29 -22.36
CA ASN A 777 21.46 13.64 -21.83
C ASN A 777 21.85 14.65 -22.92
N TRP A 778 22.64 14.25 -23.92
CA TRP A 778 22.94 15.10 -25.09
C TRP A 778 21.69 15.46 -25.89
N PHE A 779 20.83 14.50 -26.20
CA PHE A 779 19.58 14.77 -26.93
C PHE A 779 18.64 15.70 -26.16
N ARG A 780 18.64 15.64 -24.82
CA ARG A 780 17.93 16.60 -23.97
C ARG A 780 18.47 18.02 -24.14
N VAL A 781 19.80 18.19 -24.16
CA VAL A 781 20.43 19.49 -24.45
C VAL A 781 20.03 19.98 -25.85
N VAL A 782 20.14 19.12 -26.88
CA VAL A 782 19.75 19.47 -28.24
C VAL A 782 18.26 19.86 -28.33
N ARG A 783 17.37 19.17 -27.61
CA ARG A 783 15.94 19.52 -27.53
C ARG A 783 15.69 20.86 -26.86
N CYS A 784 16.52 21.25 -25.89
CA CYS A 784 16.46 22.58 -25.31
C CYS A 784 16.95 23.64 -26.31
N LEU A 785 18.04 23.37 -27.02
CA LEU A 785 18.62 24.28 -28.03
C LEU A 785 17.75 24.43 -29.29
N SER A 786 17.05 23.38 -29.71
CA SER A 786 16.16 23.45 -30.88
C SER A 786 15.01 24.43 -30.66
N ARG A 787 14.58 24.67 -29.42
CA ARG A 787 13.58 25.70 -29.08
C ARG A 787 14.14 27.12 -29.17
N ALA A 788 15.43 27.29 -28.87
CA ALA A 788 16.10 28.56 -29.18
C ALA A 788 16.16 28.77 -30.70
N ALA A 789 16.38 27.70 -31.47
CA ALA A 789 16.33 27.74 -32.93
C ALA A 789 14.92 28.06 -33.47
N THR A 790 13.84 27.55 -32.86
CA THR A 790 12.47 27.94 -33.27
C THR A 790 12.15 29.39 -32.95
N LEU A 791 12.66 29.94 -31.83
CA LEU A 791 12.57 31.37 -31.55
C LEU A 791 13.33 32.20 -32.58
N LEU A 792 14.54 31.79 -32.96
CA LEU A 792 15.31 32.45 -34.02
C LEU A 792 14.59 32.38 -35.37
N GLY A 793 13.98 31.23 -35.70
CA GLY A 793 13.14 31.09 -36.89
C GLY A 793 11.87 31.96 -36.85
N TRP A 794 11.25 32.14 -35.68
CA TRP A 794 10.12 33.07 -35.52
C TRP A 794 10.55 34.54 -35.72
N VAL A 795 11.72 34.93 -35.18
CA VAL A 795 12.31 36.26 -35.41
C VAL A 795 12.64 36.45 -36.88
N ASP A 796 13.18 35.43 -37.55
CA ASP A 796 13.42 35.48 -38.99
C ASP A 796 12.11 35.55 -39.80
N GLY A 797 11.05 34.89 -39.33
CA GLY A 797 9.68 35.03 -39.85
C GLY A 797 9.12 36.46 -39.72
N ILE A 798 9.48 37.16 -38.64
CA ILE A 798 9.15 38.59 -38.47
C ILE A 798 9.95 39.44 -39.45
N ARG A 799 11.25 39.14 -39.63
CA ARG A 799 12.12 39.84 -40.58
C ARG A 799 11.65 39.65 -42.03
N THR A 800 11.15 38.47 -42.37
CA THR A 800 10.69 38.09 -43.71
C THR A 800 9.21 38.39 -43.96
N TRP A 801 8.50 39.00 -42.99
CA TRP A 801 7.10 39.41 -43.11
C TRP A 801 6.12 38.28 -43.46
N VAL A 802 6.40 37.06 -42.99
CA VAL A 802 5.52 35.89 -43.24
C VAL A 802 4.10 36.11 -42.70
N HIS A 803 3.98 36.84 -41.58
CA HIS A 803 2.69 37.20 -40.97
C HIS A 803 2.57 38.73 -40.76
N PRO A 804 2.07 39.47 -41.76
CA PRO A 804 1.98 40.94 -41.74
C PRO A 804 1.32 41.57 -40.49
N PRO A 805 0.23 41.03 -39.90
CA PRO A 805 -0.36 41.66 -38.71
C PRO A 805 0.52 41.51 -37.46
N MET A 806 1.21 40.37 -37.31
CA MET A 806 2.09 40.13 -36.17
C MET A 806 3.37 40.95 -36.27
N THR A 807 3.91 41.13 -37.47
CA THR A 807 5.08 42.00 -37.68
C THR A 807 4.73 43.45 -37.40
N LEU A 808 3.58 43.95 -37.85
CA LEU A 808 3.14 45.31 -37.57
C LEU A 808 2.96 45.56 -36.06
N LEU A 809 2.40 44.58 -35.33
CA LEU A 809 2.31 44.62 -33.86
C LEU A 809 3.70 44.69 -33.19
N VAL A 810 4.65 43.87 -33.65
CA VAL A 810 6.03 43.88 -33.10
C VAL A 810 6.74 45.20 -33.39
N HIS A 811 6.53 45.81 -34.56
CA HIS A 811 7.10 47.12 -34.88
C HIS A 811 6.48 48.24 -34.05
N MET A 812 5.16 48.20 -33.81
CA MET A 812 4.48 49.13 -32.88
C MET A 812 5.01 48.99 -31.45
N LEU A 813 5.24 47.76 -31.00
CA LEU A 813 5.80 47.47 -29.67
C LEU A 813 7.28 47.89 -29.58
N LEU A 814 8.05 47.73 -30.67
CA LEU A 814 9.41 48.22 -30.77
C LEU A 814 9.47 49.77 -30.75
N ALA A 815 8.59 50.44 -31.48
CA ALA A 815 8.49 51.90 -31.45
C ALA A 815 8.12 52.40 -30.04
N ALA A 816 7.16 51.75 -29.38
CA ALA A 816 6.77 52.08 -28.00
C ALA A 816 7.91 51.87 -26.99
N THR A 817 8.72 50.82 -27.15
CA THR A 817 9.87 50.54 -26.27
C THR A 817 11.01 51.54 -26.44
N VAL A 818 11.26 52.01 -27.67
CA VAL A 818 12.25 53.07 -27.95
C VAL A 818 11.80 54.42 -27.41
N LEU A 819 10.51 54.76 -27.53
CA LEU A 819 9.95 56.02 -27.04
C LEU A 819 9.82 56.06 -25.51
N CYS A 820 9.65 54.91 -24.85
CA CYS A 820 9.46 54.79 -23.40
C CYS A 820 10.32 53.65 -22.82
N PRO A 821 11.63 53.85 -22.58
CA PRO A 821 12.52 52.80 -22.09
C PRO A 821 12.15 52.28 -20.69
N TYR A 822 11.40 53.06 -19.90
CA TYR A 822 10.89 52.65 -18.59
C TYR A 822 9.77 51.59 -18.68
N LEU A 823 9.09 51.45 -19.84
CA LEU A 823 8.02 50.46 -20.06
C LEU A 823 8.52 49.10 -20.58
N VAL A 824 9.81 48.97 -20.89
CA VAL A 824 10.38 47.73 -21.45
C VAL A 824 10.24 46.56 -20.48
N LEU A 825 10.67 46.71 -19.23
CA LEU A 825 10.59 45.62 -18.24
C LEU A 825 9.13 45.29 -17.87
N PRO A 826 8.24 46.27 -17.57
CA PRO A 826 6.82 45.98 -17.31
C PRO A 826 6.13 45.18 -18.41
N THR A 827 6.36 45.55 -19.67
CA THR A 827 5.75 44.89 -20.83
C THR A 827 6.28 43.47 -21.03
N VAL A 828 7.58 43.21 -20.82
CA VAL A 828 8.14 41.85 -20.88
C VAL A 828 7.51 40.92 -19.84
N PHE A 829 7.39 41.37 -18.59
CA PHE A 829 6.76 40.57 -17.53
C PHE A 829 5.25 40.37 -17.74
N LEU A 830 4.55 41.37 -18.28
CA LEU A 830 3.13 41.24 -18.63
C LEU A 830 2.92 40.24 -19.77
N CYS A 831 3.77 40.29 -20.82
CA CYS A 831 3.74 39.32 -21.90
C CYS A 831 4.01 37.90 -21.39
N ALA A 832 4.98 37.72 -20.49
CA ALA A 832 5.23 36.43 -19.86
C ALA A 832 3.99 35.92 -19.09
N PHE A 833 3.33 36.79 -18.31
CA PHE A 833 2.09 36.45 -17.61
C PHE A 833 0.95 36.04 -18.56
N LEU A 834 0.75 36.77 -19.66
CA LEU A 834 -0.26 36.44 -20.66
C LEU A 834 0.03 35.10 -21.36
N ILE A 835 1.30 34.83 -21.71
CA ILE A 835 1.72 33.53 -22.27
C ILE A 835 1.41 32.39 -21.29
N LEU A 836 1.70 32.60 -19.99
CA LEU A 836 1.39 31.61 -18.95
C LEU A 836 -0.13 31.35 -18.86
N LEU A 837 -0.96 32.40 -18.85
CA LEU A 837 -2.42 32.25 -18.84
C LEU A 837 -2.95 31.53 -20.09
N LEU A 838 -2.41 31.81 -21.26
CA LEU A 838 -2.82 31.12 -22.49
C LEU A 838 -2.44 29.64 -22.43
N ARG A 839 -1.22 29.33 -21.96
CA ARG A 839 -0.77 27.93 -21.81
C ARG A 839 -1.49 27.17 -20.71
N PHE A 840 -2.05 27.85 -19.70
CA PHE A 840 -2.89 27.23 -18.68
C PHE A 840 -4.09 26.51 -19.30
N ARG A 841 -4.69 27.08 -20.37
CA ARG A 841 -5.83 26.47 -21.06
C ARG A 841 -5.47 25.17 -21.78
N TYR A 842 -4.24 25.05 -22.26
CA TYR A 842 -3.73 23.90 -22.98
C TYR A 842 -2.90 22.95 -22.10
N ARG A 843 -2.97 23.08 -20.77
CA ARG A 843 -2.17 22.26 -19.84
C ARG A 843 -2.54 20.78 -19.95
N GLN A 844 -1.52 19.93 -20.04
CA GLN A 844 -1.71 18.49 -19.90
C GLN A 844 -2.08 18.18 -18.44
N ARG A 845 -3.16 17.41 -18.25
CA ARG A 845 -3.72 17.09 -16.93
C ARG A 845 -3.36 15.69 -16.44
N VAL A 846 -2.61 14.92 -17.23
CA VAL A 846 -2.23 13.53 -16.93
C VAL A 846 -0.73 13.47 -16.64
N PRO A 847 -0.28 12.84 -15.53
CA PRO A 847 1.13 12.61 -15.25
C PRO A 847 1.76 11.79 -16.38
N GLY A 848 2.92 12.21 -16.88
CA GLY A 848 3.58 11.52 -18.00
C GLY A 848 4.20 10.18 -17.58
N ASN A 849 4.07 9.17 -18.44
CA ASN A 849 4.69 7.85 -18.29
C ASN A 849 6.22 7.89 -18.47
N MET A 850 6.89 6.77 -18.17
CA MET A 850 8.32 6.59 -18.47
C MET A 850 8.52 6.51 -19.99
N ASP A 851 9.26 7.46 -20.56
CA ASP A 851 9.40 7.58 -22.03
C ASP A 851 10.62 6.80 -22.54
N MET A 852 10.38 5.67 -23.20
CA MET A 852 11.43 4.82 -23.82
C MET A 852 12.31 5.63 -24.79
N ARG A 853 11.71 6.51 -25.59
CA ARG A 853 12.43 7.39 -26.53
C ARG A 853 13.34 8.41 -25.84
N MET A 854 12.92 8.97 -24.71
CA MET A 854 13.76 9.93 -23.97
C MET A 854 14.92 9.25 -23.24
N SER A 855 14.72 8.01 -22.78
CA SER A 855 15.79 7.18 -22.23
C SER A 855 16.77 6.62 -23.29
N TYR A 856 16.55 6.94 -24.57
CA TYR A 856 17.28 6.47 -25.75
C TYR A 856 17.29 4.94 -25.91
N VAL A 857 16.32 4.26 -25.32
CA VAL A 857 16.30 2.81 -25.17
C VAL A 857 15.99 2.07 -26.49
N ASP A 858 15.24 2.69 -27.40
CA ASP A 858 14.83 2.09 -28.68
C ASP A 858 15.95 2.05 -29.74
N MET A 859 17.07 2.75 -29.51
CA MET A 859 18.15 2.96 -30.49
C MET A 859 19.53 2.51 -29.98
N VAL A 860 19.56 1.71 -28.90
CA VAL A 860 20.79 1.26 -28.23
C VAL A 860 21.37 0.05 -28.95
N SER A 861 22.68 0.05 -29.18
CA SER A 861 23.38 -1.14 -29.66
C SER A 861 23.58 -2.15 -28.53
N LEU A 862 23.55 -3.45 -28.83
CA LEU A 862 23.74 -4.51 -27.81
C LEU A 862 25.07 -4.39 -27.06
N ASP A 863 26.12 -3.88 -27.69
CA ASP A 863 27.42 -3.62 -27.07
C ASP A 863 27.38 -2.48 -26.03
N GLU A 864 26.57 -1.44 -26.25
CA GLU A 864 26.38 -0.35 -25.26
C GLU A 864 25.58 -0.83 -24.03
N LEU A 865 24.70 -1.80 -24.23
CA LEU A 865 23.94 -2.40 -23.14
C LEU A 865 24.78 -3.41 -22.35
N ASP A 866 25.61 -4.20 -23.04
CA ASP A 866 26.60 -5.08 -22.42
C ASP A 866 27.61 -4.32 -21.56
N GLU A 867 27.96 -3.09 -21.94
CA GLU A 867 28.80 -2.19 -21.14
C GLU A 867 28.15 -1.76 -19.82
N GLU A 868 26.84 -1.46 -19.82
CA GLU A 868 26.11 -1.06 -18.61
C GLU A 868 25.91 -2.23 -17.62
N PHE A 869 25.91 -3.48 -18.12
CA PHE A 869 25.78 -4.69 -17.29
C PHE A 869 27.11 -5.34 -16.92
N ASP A 870 28.25 -4.83 -17.42
CA ASP A 870 29.57 -5.34 -17.07
C ASP A 870 29.96 -4.89 -15.64
N GLY A 871 30.49 -5.82 -14.86
CA GLY A 871 30.89 -5.56 -13.49
C GLY A 871 32.15 -4.69 -13.42
N PHE A 872 32.45 -4.17 -12.23
CA PHE A 872 33.75 -3.58 -11.94
C PHE A 872 34.46 -4.42 -10.86
N PRO A 873 35.62 -5.04 -11.15
CA PRO A 873 36.39 -5.00 -12.41
C PRO A 873 35.68 -5.72 -13.58
N THR A 874 35.98 -5.29 -14.81
CA THR A 874 35.40 -5.83 -16.05
C THR A 874 35.66 -7.32 -16.19
N THR A 875 34.63 -8.05 -16.60
CA THR A 875 34.74 -9.49 -16.92
C THR A 875 35.10 -9.75 -18.38
N ARG A 876 35.25 -8.69 -19.18
CA ARG A 876 35.40 -8.75 -20.64
C ARG A 876 36.87 -8.78 -21.07
N PRO A 877 37.17 -9.36 -22.24
CA PRO A 877 38.53 -9.42 -22.75
C PRO A 877 39.09 -8.02 -23.05
N ALA A 878 40.41 -7.88 -22.91
CA ALA A 878 41.11 -6.60 -23.01
C ALA A 878 40.90 -5.84 -24.34
N GLU A 879 40.64 -6.54 -25.44
CA GLU A 879 40.36 -5.94 -26.74
C GLU A 879 39.03 -5.16 -26.76
N VAL A 880 37.98 -5.71 -26.13
CA VAL A 880 36.68 -5.05 -25.99
C VAL A 880 36.83 -3.81 -25.10
N VAL A 881 37.62 -3.92 -24.03
CA VAL A 881 37.91 -2.80 -23.13
C VAL A 881 38.67 -1.68 -23.85
N LYS A 882 39.66 -2.03 -24.68
CA LYS A 882 40.41 -1.06 -25.49
C LYS A 882 39.50 -0.34 -26.49
N MET A 883 38.63 -1.08 -27.17
CA MET A 883 37.65 -0.52 -28.10
C MET A 883 36.66 0.42 -27.39
N ARG A 884 36.14 0.03 -26.22
CA ARG A 884 35.29 0.90 -25.37
C ARG A 884 36.04 2.15 -24.93
N TYR A 885 37.29 2.01 -24.49
CA TYR A 885 38.13 3.12 -24.06
C TYR A 885 38.42 4.14 -25.17
N ASP A 886 38.69 3.69 -26.39
CA ASP A 886 38.91 4.59 -27.54
C ASP A 886 37.62 5.31 -27.94
N ARG A 887 36.47 4.64 -27.86
CA ARG A 887 35.13 5.25 -28.04
C ARG A 887 34.85 6.30 -26.96
N VAL A 888 35.17 6.00 -25.69
CA VAL A 888 35.06 6.94 -24.57
C VAL A 888 35.95 8.15 -24.81
N ARG A 889 37.21 7.96 -25.22
CA ARG A 889 38.15 9.06 -25.46
C ARG A 889 37.68 10.01 -26.57
N ALA A 890 37.06 9.48 -27.64
CA ALA A 890 36.50 10.29 -28.72
C ALA A 890 35.30 11.16 -28.28
N LEU A 891 34.55 10.72 -27.26
CA LEU A 891 33.33 11.39 -26.77
C LEU A 891 33.56 12.21 -25.48
N ALA A 892 34.51 11.82 -24.64
CA ALA A 892 34.91 12.52 -23.42
C ALA A 892 35.40 13.95 -23.69
N GLY A 893 35.97 14.20 -24.88
CA GLY A 893 36.33 15.54 -25.34
C GLY A 893 35.14 16.50 -25.54
N ARG A 894 33.89 16.02 -25.54
CA ARG A 894 32.69 16.85 -25.82
C ARG A 894 31.66 16.88 -24.69
N ALA A 895 31.77 16.00 -23.71
CA ALA A 895 30.67 15.73 -22.81
C ALA A 895 31.19 15.16 -21.49
N GLN A 896 31.37 16.02 -20.48
CA GLN A 896 31.51 15.50 -19.13
C GLN A 896 30.81 16.41 -18.13
N THR A 897 29.76 15.87 -17.50
CA THR A 897 28.92 16.42 -16.43
C THR A 897 28.10 17.68 -16.75
N LEU A 898 28.66 18.66 -17.48
CA LEU A 898 28.00 19.92 -17.78
C LEU A 898 26.75 19.77 -18.64
N LEU A 899 26.66 18.76 -19.52
CA LEU A 899 25.49 18.57 -20.39
C LEU A 899 24.24 18.13 -19.62
N GLY A 900 24.40 17.25 -18.61
CA GLY A 900 23.28 16.85 -17.76
C GLY A 900 22.74 18.02 -16.94
N ASP A 901 23.65 18.82 -16.39
CA ASP A 901 23.29 20.00 -15.59
C ASP A 901 22.71 21.12 -16.46
N VAL A 902 23.29 21.38 -17.63
CA VAL A 902 22.76 22.37 -18.60
C VAL A 902 21.40 21.92 -19.14
N ALA A 903 21.21 20.63 -19.45
CA ALA A 903 19.91 20.09 -19.80
C ALA A 903 18.90 20.29 -18.67
N ALA A 904 19.25 19.88 -17.44
CA ALA A 904 18.36 20.04 -16.30
C ALA A 904 18.01 21.51 -16.04
N GLN A 905 18.96 22.44 -16.19
CA GLN A 905 18.70 23.89 -16.07
C GLN A 905 17.78 24.40 -17.17
N GLY A 906 18.01 24.02 -18.43
CA GLY A 906 17.15 24.39 -19.56
C GLY A 906 15.72 23.86 -19.40
N GLU A 907 15.57 22.61 -18.96
CA GLU A 907 14.28 21.97 -18.72
C GLU A 907 13.54 22.57 -17.52
N ARG A 908 14.26 22.98 -16.47
CA ARG A 908 13.66 23.71 -15.34
C ARG A 908 13.13 25.07 -15.78
N LEU A 909 13.88 25.77 -16.65
CA LEU A 909 13.41 27.02 -17.24
C LEU A 909 12.18 26.81 -18.11
N GLU A 910 12.13 25.70 -18.85
CA GLU A 910 10.93 25.30 -19.59
C GLU A 910 9.75 24.97 -18.66
N ALA A 911 10.02 24.29 -17.53
CA ALA A 911 9.00 23.90 -16.56
C ALA A 911 8.21 25.10 -16.02
N LEU A 912 8.84 26.29 -15.95
CA LEU A 912 8.15 27.54 -15.62
C LEU A 912 7.00 27.86 -16.57
N PHE A 913 7.13 27.53 -17.86
CA PHE A 913 6.15 27.87 -18.90
C PHE A 913 5.29 26.70 -19.37
N SER A 914 5.53 25.47 -18.91
CA SER A 914 4.83 24.27 -19.38
C SER A 914 3.67 23.82 -18.49
N TRP A 915 3.45 24.48 -17.33
CA TRP A 915 2.43 24.10 -16.33
C TRP A 915 2.57 22.65 -15.81
N ARG A 916 3.77 22.06 -15.92
CA ARG A 916 4.05 20.69 -15.45
C ARG A 916 3.95 20.59 -13.93
N ASP A 917 4.41 21.62 -13.24
CA ASP A 917 4.09 21.86 -11.83
C ASP A 917 3.08 23.01 -11.76
N PRO A 918 1.78 22.71 -11.55
CA PRO A 918 0.74 23.73 -11.59
C PRO A 918 0.90 24.78 -10.48
N ARG A 919 1.56 24.44 -9.37
CA ARG A 919 1.77 25.35 -8.23
C ARG A 919 2.95 26.26 -8.50
N ALA A 920 4.08 25.70 -8.92
CA ALA A 920 5.27 26.50 -9.22
C ALA A 920 4.98 27.48 -10.38
N THR A 921 4.39 27.00 -11.48
CA THR A 921 4.03 27.90 -12.59
C THR A 921 3.00 28.95 -12.16
N GLY A 922 2.04 28.59 -11.30
CA GLY A 922 1.09 29.55 -10.73
C GLY A 922 1.75 30.64 -9.88
N ILE A 923 2.67 30.26 -8.97
CA ILE A 923 3.48 31.20 -8.17
C ILE A 923 4.30 32.11 -9.10
N PHE A 924 4.94 31.53 -10.11
CA PHE A 924 5.73 32.28 -11.08
C PHE A 924 4.87 33.29 -11.86
N ALA A 925 3.65 32.91 -12.29
CA ALA A 925 2.73 33.83 -12.95
C ALA A 925 2.35 35.03 -12.07
N VAL A 926 2.06 34.79 -10.78
CA VAL A 926 1.79 35.87 -9.81
C VAL A 926 3.02 36.75 -9.62
N VAL A 927 4.21 36.16 -9.50
CA VAL A 927 5.48 36.92 -9.42
C VAL A 927 5.70 37.76 -10.68
N CYS A 928 5.46 37.23 -11.87
CA CYS A 928 5.54 38.00 -13.12
C CYS A 928 4.59 39.21 -13.10
N LEU A 929 3.35 39.03 -12.65
CA LEU A 929 2.39 40.13 -12.52
C LEU A 929 2.85 41.18 -11.50
N MET A 930 3.31 40.75 -10.32
CA MET A 930 3.84 41.65 -9.29
C MET A 930 5.10 42.41 -9.76
N MET A 931 6.00 41.74 -10.47
CA MET A 931 7.20 42.37 -11.04
C MET A 931 6.82 43.37 -12.14
N SER A 932 5.80 43.08 -12.96
CA SER A 932 5.29 44.01 -13.96
C SER A 932 4.78 45.31 -13.30
N LEU A 933 3.99 45.18 -12.23
CA LEU A 933 3.50 46.32 -11.44
C LEU A 933 4.64 47.07 -10.74
N LEU A 934 5.62 46.37 -10.18
CA LEU A 934 6.78 46.97 -9.50
C LEU A 934 7.63 47.79 -10.46
N PHE A 935 7.97 47.25 -11.64
CA PHE A 935 8.74 47.98 -12.65
C PHE A 935 7.96 49.13 -13.27
N TYR A 936 6.63 49.09 -13.22
CA TYR A 936 5.79 50.21 -13.65
C TYR A 936 5.83 51.36 -12.62
N ALA A 937 5.81 51.03 -11.33
CA ALA A 937 5.81 52.00 -10.24
C ALA A 937 7.20 52.58 -9.91
N VAL A 938 8.27 51.77 -10.01
CA VAL A 938 9.64 52.13 -9.60
C VAL A 938 10.56 52.17 -10.82
N PRO A 939 11.30 53.28 -11.04
CA PRO A 939 12.23 53.36 -12.16
C PRO A 939 13.36 52.34 -12.00
N PHE A 940 13.74 51.68 -13.10
CA PHE A 940 14.79 50.65 -13.14
C PHE A 940 16.09 51.07 -12.45
N ARG A 941 16.49 52.35 -12.57
CA ARG A 941 17.69 52.91 -11.94
C ARG A 941 17.68 52.77 -10.42
N GLY A 942 16.52 52.96 -9.78
CA GLY A 942 16.36 52.81 -8.33
C GLY A 942 16.55 51.36 -7.88
N LEU A 943 16.02 50.41 -8.65
CA LEU A 943 16.18 48.98 -8.36
C LEU A 943 17.63 48.50 -8.54
N VAL A 944 18.34 48.98 -9.56
CA VAL A 944 19.77 48.66 -9.75
C VAL A 944 20.59 49.17 -8.57
N LEU A 945 20.30 50.37 -8.06
CA LEU A 945 20.98 50.94 -6.91
C LEU A 945 20.72 50.11 -5.64
N VAL A 946 19.46 49.76 -5.35
CA VAL A 946 19.10 48.90 -4.21
C VAL A 946 19.74 47.51 -4.33
N ALA A 947 19.68 46.90 -5.52
CA ALA A 947 20.28 45.59 -5.78
C ALA A 947 21.81 45.63 -5.64
N GLY A 948 22.45 46.72 -6.07
CA GLY A 948 23.89 46.95 -5.89
C GLY A 948 24.29 47.02 -4.42
N PHE A 949 23.56 47.79 -3.61
CA PHE A 949 23.78 47.84 -2.16
C PHE A 949 23.53 46.50 -1.47
N TYR A 950 22.50 45.76 -1.91
CA TYR A 950 22.23 44.42 -1.40
C TYR A 950 23.34 43.43 -1.75
N TYR A 951 23.87 43.45 -2.97
CA TYR A 951 24.97 42.58 -3.39
C TYR A 951 26.28 42.90 -2.65
N LEU A 952 26.57 44.19 -2.47
CA LEU A 952 27.75 44.68 -1.76
C LEU A 952 27.60 44.65 -0.23
N ARG A 953 26.51 44.07 0.31
CA ARG A 953 26.30 43.96 1.76
C ARG A 953 27.47 43.26 2.46
N HIS A 954 27.79 43.75 3.66
CA HIS A 954 28.86 43.22 4.49
C HIS A 954 28.67 41.71 4.73
N PRO A 955 29.74 40.88 4.76
CA PRO A 955 29.64 39.43 4.93
C PRO A 955 28.79 38.97 6.12
N ARG A 956 28.79 39.72 7.24
CA ARG A 956 27.94 39.45 8.41
C ARG A 956 26.43 39.48 8.14
N PHE A 957 25.98 40.17 7.09
CA PHE A 957 24.58 40.24 6.66
C PHE A 957 24.30 39.34 5.46
N ARG A 958 25.27 38.50 5.05
CA ARG A 958 25.05 37.49 4.02
C ARG A 958 24.55 36.23 4.70
N ASP A 959 23.36 35.79 4.31
CA ASP A 959 22.85 34.50 4.73
C ASP A 959 23.69 33.38 4.13
N ASP A 960 24.03 32.36 4.93
CA ASP A 960 24.73 31.16 4.48
C ASP A 960 23.85 30.24 3.60
N MET A 961 22.57 30.59 3.47
CA MET A 961 21.57 29.82 2.75
C MET A 961 21.36 30.32 1.33
N PRO A 962 21.04 29.41 0.38
CA PRO A 962 20.65 29.79 -0.97
C PRO A 962 19.44 30.74 -0.97
N SER A 963 19.45 31.69 -1.89
CA SER A 963 18.38 32.68 -2.05
C SER A 963 17.04 32.02 -2.42
N ILE A 964 15.93 32.69 -2.08
CA ILE A 964 14.57 32.21 -2.37
C ILE A 964 14.38 31.89 -3.86
N PRO A 965 14.80 32.74 -4.83
CA PRO A 965 14.67 32.40 -6.25
C PRO A 965 15.51 31.18 -6.66
N ALA A 966 16.70 31.01 -6.07
CA ALA A 966 17.54 29.85 -6.34
C ALA A 966 16.92 28.55 -5.79
N ASN A 967 16.28 28.61 -4.61
CA ASN A 967 15.54 27.48 -4.04
C ASN A 967 14.34 27.10 -4.91
N PHE A 968 13.54 28.10 -5.31
CA PHE A 968 12.41 27.91 -6.19
C PHE A 968 12.82 27.25 -7.52
N PHE A 969 13.89 27.74 -8.15
CA PHE A 969 14.38 27.19 -9.42
C PHE A 969 14.90 25.75 -9.29
N ARG A 970 15.64 25.43 -8.22
CA ARG A 970 16.15 24.07 -7.97
C ARG A 970 15.03 23.04 -7.73
N ARG A 971 13.86 23.49 -7.28
CA ARG A 971 12.68 22.67 -6.99
C ARG A 971 11.83 22.33 -8.22
N LEU A 972 12.08 22.99 -9.36
CA LEU A 972 11.34 22.73 -10.59
C LEU A 972 11.65 21.35 -11.16
N PRO A 973 10.64 20.69 -11.76
CA PRO A 973 10.81 19.35 -12.32
C PRO A 973 11.74 19.36 -13.54
N SER A 974 12.63 18.38 -13.61
CA SER A 974 13.44 18.07 -14.79
C SER A 974 12.98 16.76 -15.41
N PHE A 975 13.30 16.52 -16.69
CA PHE A 975 12.98 15.26 -17.36
C PHE A 975 13.90 14.09 -16.95
N SER A 976 14.85 14.33 -16.03
CA SER A 976 15.68 13.28 -15.42
C SER A 976 14.88 12.12 -14.84
N ASP A 977 13.71 12.40 -14.28
CA ASP A 977 12.93 11.40 -13.53
C ASP A 977 12.25 10.38 -14.48
N GLN A 978 12.16 10.72 -15.77
CA GLN A 978 11.61 9.90 -16.85
C GLN A 978 12.71 9.12 -17.61
N ILE A 979 13.93 9.09 -17.08
CA ILE A 979 15.02 8.28 -17.63
C ILE A 979 15.15 6.99 -16.83
N MET A 980 15.32 5.88 -17.54
CA MET A 980 15.62 4.55 -16.98
C MET A 980 17.07 4.38 -16.55
#